data_AF-B4R1J3-F1
#
_entry.id   AF-B4R1J3-F1
#
_cell.length_a   1.000
_cell.length_b   1.000
_cell.length_c   1.000
_cell.angle_alpha   90.00
_cell.angle_beta   90.00
_cell.angle_gamma   90.00
#
_symmetry.space_group_name_H-M   'P 1'
#
loop_
_entity.id
_entity.type
_entity.pdbx_description
1 polymer ?
#
loop_
_entity_poly.entity_id
_entity_poly.type
_entity_poly.pdbx_seq_one_letter_code
_entity_poly.pdbx_strand_id
1 'polypeptide(L)'
;MSGADAQHLIAYISQRGLHGEITFRQMNATTVEIKANLEATLQYPDQVWSWGVRRFPVDYSNTDPDERCELSRLGSQVLSFDEDLEYLVLPGNETSSWERNMQLIGDRGIWGKSLVLTEVNANARICATITTIQSSVEHMAEARFNTPVAGSVHFRWLAPAEGAVGDTLIYSDLYHIRAQPAALEEDRSQAGPFTQHHWKIYTSSNMTTIARRDNCNFLQQVFDPQGSGAGKGIGDLDARLGRIGVAKNALRSPQRSVFRDAQLALLPSDLTIPHRTLYLVLFDNQHPDSYLACTKIRHVQPLTHKTFINSGGVKGEVTFMQRSKFDPTFLNFTLGAPLSQHVSRKFAEDVAAFRIHSLPPVPSRMGHEDYCLTTGYMHNPREISENIPPPGYGTQEQYPVGDLSGKLQGRNKGYWHQYVLPGTSSELNGLYWDVFLPLQGRHSIAQRSLVIYTFNRSNVTNITKMIWGCSSLSQYQRNGIYQQNMVTAQVLFRYPVVGRVIFRQTAEQPWQDTTVLFEYLIQADGSTQNTTHDHRWAIHSNAPGKDFYDWQQRCISAGPVYNPFRVDWGNRSVDDFCRPSLASMCRVGTMDARSGTLTIAGGRRVAQKISRKMFVDGNLPLSGRHSILGKSLVIYEDSGPKARGERLACSAVIGHFRRKVVAKEWYANGDSLTVSGRVEITQQSEYDVSNVEVQLKGLQDNAGYHIHRTPVEANLAFPCEASTLYGHWNPFDVSPKSSPPPKRGTTDQYEMGDLSGKFGGLEGVTQFEDAYNDTNLPLFGYNNHSHERFACANIEPDHNVIKYINLQKPPRFVVAQFLDELRSVMGIPEWMLDVDARKTKELHGGACIQMIIHFKGPLAHRLELDMSRLIAAGRLDAPSLFIPGYVNQKRKATISYRTCGVRDTNEKRTKNFKGGFYSSSSAPTEPKPLVLAFVVIGLAFRFL
;
A
#
# COMPACT_ATOMS: atom_id res chain seq x y z
N MET A 1 -35.03 1.02 -36.15
CA MET A 1 -35.39 0.54 -34.81
C MET A 1 -34.18 -0.15 -34.22
N SER A 2 -33.25 0.62 -33.67
CA SER A 2 -32.03 0.10 -33.04
C SER A 2 -32.33 -0.23 -31.58
N GLY A 3 -31.98 -1.44 -31.14
CA GLY A 3 -32.10 -1.84 -29.74
C GLY A 3 -31.32 -0.88 -28.86
N ALA A 4 -32.03 -0.15 -28.00
CA ALA A 4 -31.42 0.45 -26.83
C ALA A 4 -31.01 -0.73 -25.94
N ASP A 5 -29.71 -0.93 -25.72
CA ASP A 5 -29.23 -1.83 -24.67
C ASP A 5 -30.00 -1.52 -23.39
N ALA A 6 -30.78 -2.49 -22.91
CA ALA A 6 -31.68 -2.31 -21.78
C ALA A 6 -30.86 -1.97 -20.53
N GLN A 7 -30.89 -0.70 -20.12
CA GLN A 7 -30.22 -0.24 -18.92
C GLN A 7 -30.80 -0.95 -17.71
N HIS A 8 -29.91 -1.50 -16.86
CA HIS A 8 -30.27 -2.32 -15.72
C HIS A 8 -29.55 -1.85 -14.47
N LEU A 9 -30.31 -1.30 -13.52
CA LEU A 9 -29.83 -0.81 -12.24
C LEU A 9 -30.25 -1.74 -11.10
N ILE A 10 -29.52 -1.69 -10.00
CA ILE A 10 -29.73 -2.50 -8.81
C ILE A 10 -29.43 -1.71 -7.54
N ALA A 11 -30.17 -1.99 -6.48
CA ALA A 11 -29.91 -1.52 -5.12
C ALA A 11 -29.85 -2.74 -4.17
N TYR A 12 -28.76 -2.84 -3.41
CA TYR A 12 -28.52 -3.93 -2.46
C TYR A 12 -28.89 -3.50 -1.04
N ILE A 13 -29.77 -4.26 -0.39
CA ILE A 13 -30.39 -3.91 0.90
C ILE A 13 -30.14 -5.04 1.91
N SER A 14 -29.63 -4.69 3.09
CA SER A 14 -29.48 -5.64 4.20
C SER A 14 -29.40 -4.89 5.53
N GLN A 15 -30.53 -4.34 5.99
CA GLN A 15 -30.64 -3.51 7.18
C GLN A 15 -32.02 -3.64 7.83
N ARG A 16 -32.10 -3.42 9.14
CA ARG A 16 -33.34 -3.29 9.93
C ARG A 16 -34.32 -4.44 9.68
N GLY A 17 -33.80 -5.66 9.60
CA GLY A 17 -34.61 -6.86 9.40
C GLY A 17 -35.10 -7.10 7.97
N LEU A 18 -34.63 -6.33 6.98
CA LEU A 18 -34.91 -6.52 5.57
C LEU A 18 -33.63 -6.81 4.78
N HIS A 19 -33.63 -7.87 3.98
CA HIS A 19 -32.50 -8.27 3.14
C HIS A 19 -32.94 -8.57 1.70
N GLY A 20 -32.20 -8.15 0.70
CA GLY A 20 -32.46 -8.49 -0.69
C GLY A 20 -31.98 -7.44 -1.68
N GLU A 21 -32.56 -7.46 -2.87
CA GLU A 21 -32.23 -6.55 -3.96
C GLU A 21 -33.49 -5.98 -4.62
N ILE A 22 -33.40 -4.73 -5.05
CA ILE A 22 -34.42 -4.09 -5.89
C ILE A 22 -33.76 -3.74 -7.21
N THR A 23 -34.29 -4.27 -8.31
CA THR A 23 -33.78 -4.03 -9.65
C THR A 23 -34.71 -3.12 -10.45
N PHE A 24 -34.09 -2.33 -11.33
CA PHE A 24 -34.79 -1.41 -12.22
C PHE A 24 -34.33 -1.68 -13.66
N ARG A 25 -35.23 -2.17 -14.50
CA ARG A 25 -34.95 -2.55 -15.89
C ARG A 25 -35.72 -1.64 -16.86
N GLN A 26 -35.00 -0.98 -17.76
CA GLN A 26 -35.63 -0.18 -18.80
C GLN A 26 -36.27 -1.11 -19.84
N MET A 27 -37.61 -1.08 -19.97
CA MET A 27 -38.35 -1.91 -20.94
C MET A 27 -38.48 -1.17 -22.27
N ASN A 28 -38.95 0.08 -22.21
CA ASN A 28 -39.11 0.99 -23.35
C ASN A 28 -38.47 2.35 -23.00
N ALA A 29 -38.43 3.33 -23.91
CA ALA A 29 -37.82 4.64 -23.65
C ALA A 29 -38.40 5.42 -22.43
N THR A 30 -39.62 5.10 -22.02
CA THR A 30 -40.34 5.78 -20.93
C THR A 30 -40.74 4.87 -19.77
N THR A 31 -40.75 3.56 -19.98
CA THR A 31 -41.32 2.60 -19.02
C THR A 31 -40.22 1.74 -18.42
N VAL A 32 -40.21 1.67 -17.09
CA VAL A 32 -39.26 0.90 -16.28
C VAL A 32 -40.01 -0.14 -15.49
N GLU A 33 -39.51 -1.37 -15.56
CA GLU A 33 -39.89 -2.46 -14.67
C GLU A 33 -39.07 -2.37 -13.38
N ILE A 34 -39.74 -2.36 -12.24
CA ILE A 34 -39.16 -2.38 -10.91
C ILE A 34 -39.45 -3.76 -10.33
N LYS A 35 -38.43 -4.51 -9.93
CA LYS A 35 -38.62 -5.82 -9.32
C LYS A 35 -37.96 -5.84 -7.94
N ALA A 36 -38.75 -6.13 -6.91
CA ALA A 36 -38.25 -6.40 -5.58
C ALA A 36 -38.04 -7.91 -5.40
N ASN A 37 -36.90 -8.28 -4.84
CA ASN A 37 -36.60 -9.62 -4.35
C ASN A 37 -36.05 -9.48 -2.93
N LEU A 38 -36.97 -9.49 -1.97
CA LEU A 38 -36.74 -9.15 -0.57
C LEU A 38 -37.14 -10.29 0.35
N GLU A 39 -36.39 -10.45 1.43
CA GLU A 39 -36.59 -11.42 2.48
C GLU A 39 -36.59 -10.69 3.83
N ALA A 40 -37.72 -10.71 4.53
CA ALA A 40 -37.81 -10.23 5.90
C ALA A 40 -37.19 -11.25 6.87
N THR A 41 -36.48 -10.76 7.88
CA THR A 41 -35.94 -11.59 8.96
C THR A 41 -37.05 -12.03 9.91
N LEU A 42 -36.89 -13.20 10.55
CA LEU A 42 -37.86 -13.72 11.53
C LEU A 42 -38.06 -12.80 12.74
N GLN A 43 -37.10 -11.93 13.05
CA GLN A 43 -37.21 -10.98 14.15
C GLN A 43 -38.21 -9.86 13.87
N TYR A 44 -38.39 -9.51 12.59
CA TYR A 44 -39.24 -8.43 12.14
C TYR A 44 -40.07 -8.94 10.94
N PRO A 45 -41.01 -9.87 11.16
CA PRO A 45 -41.74 -10.51 10.07
C PRO A 45 -42.70 -9.54 9.37
N ASP A 46 -43.35 -8.66 10.16
CA ASP A 46 -44.32 -7.69 9.67
C ASP A 46 -43.68 -6.31 9.58
N GLN A 47 -43.55 -5.76 8.37
CA GLN A 47 -42.91 -4.47 8.13
C GLN A 47 -43.66 -3.69 7.06
N VAL A 48 -43.78 -2.37 7.25
CA VAL A 48 -44.36 -1.46 6.26
C VAL A 48 -43.38 -0.34 6.00
N TRP A 49 -42.93 -0.25 4.74
CA TRP A 49 -41.91 0.70 4.32
C TRP A 49 -42.46 1.73 3.35
N SER A 50 -42.31 3.01 3.71
CA SER A 50 -42.31 4.11 2.75
C SER A 50 -40.99 4.08 1.98
N TRP A 51 -41.02 4.35 0.69
CA TRP A 51 -39.83 4.22 -0.15
C TRP A 51 -39.70 5.33 -1.19
N GLY A 52 -38.48 5.83 -1.31
CA GLY A 52 -38.19 6.95 -2.21
C GLY A 52 -36.71 7.10 -2.53
N VAL A 53 -36.42 7.91 -3.54
CA VAL A 53 -35.06 8.16 -4.02
C VAL A 53 -34.59 9.53 -3.54
N ARG A 54 -33.37 9.61 -3.02
CA ARG A 54 -32.73 10.85 -2.56
C ARG A 54 -31.46 11.17 -3.33
N ARG A 55 -31.05 12.44 -3.32
CA ARG A 55 -30.12 13.01 -4.29
C ARG A 55 -28.68 12.47 -4.23
N PHE A 56 -28.15 12.10 -3.07
CA PHE A 56 -26.76 11.67 -2.89
C PHE A 56 -26.63 10.14 -2.75
N PRO A 57 -25.53 9.52 -3.24
CA PRO A 57 -25.25 8.11 -3.00
C PRO A 57 -24.87 7.84 -1.54
N VAL A 58 -24.99 6.57 -1.13
CA VAL A 58 -24.61 6.09 0.19
C VAL A 58 -23.08 5.89 0.25
N ASP A 59 -22.44 6.37 1.32
CA ASP A 59 -21.01 6.12 1.59
C ASP A 59 -20.85 4.86 2.47
N TYR A 60 -20.45 3.75 1.86
CA TYR A 60 -20.30 2.46 2.53
C TYR A 60 -19.03 2.36 3.40
N SER A 61 -18.17 3.38 3.41
CA SER A 61 -17.03 3.44 4.35
C SER A 61 -17.48 3.70 5.79
N ASN A 62 -18.65 4.31 6.00
CA ASN A 62 -19.25 4.45 7.31
C ASN A 62 -20.04 3.20 7.69
N THR A 63 -19.64 2.48 8.74
CA THR A 63 -20.31 1.25 9.20
C THR A 63 -21.53 1.49 10.11
N ASP A 64 -21.75 2.71 10.58
CA ASP A 64 -22.92 3.06 11.40
C ASP A 64 -24.18 3.21 10.53
N PRO A 65 -25.21 2.36 10.71
CA PRO A 65 -26.41 2.38 9.87
C PRO A 65 -27.23 3.68 10.03
N ASP A 66 -27.28 4.25 11.24
CA ASP A 66 -28.12 5.41 11.54
C ASP A 66 -27.48 6.69 10.99
N GLU A 67 -26.18 6.86 11.20
CA GLU A 67 -25.42 7.97 10.62
C GLU A 67 -25.34 7.85 9.09
N ARG A 68 -25.22 6.64 8.54
CA ARG A 68 -25.15 6.40 7.09
C ARG A 68 -26.45 6.77 6.37
N CYS A 69 -27.60 6.43 6.95
CA CYS A 69 -28.91 6.64 6.35
C CYS A 69 -29.61 7.93 6.81
N GLU A 70 -28.87 8.86 7.39
CA GLU A 70 -29.39 10.16 7.81
C GLU A 70 -29.85 11.00 6.61
N LEU A 71 -31.08 11.54 6.67
CA LEU A 71 -31.68 12.28 5.55
C LEU A 71 -30.89 13.53 5.15
N SER A 72 -30.23 14.17 6.12
CA SER A 72 -29.36 15.34 5.90
C SER A 72 -28.18 15.01 4.99
N ARG A 73 -27.67 13.77 5.04
CA ARG A 73 -26.55 13.28 4.23
C ARG A 73 -26.96 12.80 2.85
N LEU A 74 -28.13 12.17 2.75
CA LEU A 74 -28.70 11.67 1.50
C LEU A 74 -29.37 12.76 0.66
N GLY A 75 -29.61 13.93 1.26
CA GLY A 75 -30.12 15.13 0.59
C GLY A 75 -31.63 15.10 0.40
N SER A 76 -32.15 16.02 -0.41
CA SER A 76 -33.57 16.13 -0.68
C SER A 76 -34.12 14.90 -1.41
N GLN A 77 -35.39 14.59 -1.18
CA GLN A 77 -36.11 13.57 -1.91
C GLN A 77 -36.34 14.03 -3.36
N VAL A 78 -36.06 13.13 -4.30
CA VAL A 78 -36.18 13.35 -5.75
C VAL A 78 -37.45 12.67 -6.27
N LEU A 79 -37.75 11.49 -5.74
CA LEU A 79 -38.87 10.66 -6.17
C LEU A 79 -39.50 9.98 -4.94
N SER A 80 -40.83 9.94 -4.89
CA SER A 80 -41.57 9.05 -4.00
C SER A 80 -42.16 7.90 -4.82
N PHE A 81 -42.21 6.71 -4.23
CA PHE A 81 -42.94 5.57 -4.79
C PHE A 81 -44.31 5.40 -4.12
N ASP A 82 -44.50 5.95 -2.92
CA ASP A 82 -45.70 5.76 -2.11
C ASP A 82 -47.00 6.18 -2.82
N GLU A 83 -46.96 7.22 -3.66
CA GLU A 83 -48.15 7.72 -4.37
C GLU A 83 -48.59 6.83 -5.54
N ASP A 84 -47.65 6.12 -6.17
CA ASP A 84 -47.90 5.37 -7.42
C ASP A 84 -47.89 3.85 -7.21
N LEU A 85 -47.03 3.35 -6.32
CA LEU A 85 -46.78 1.92 -6.10
C LEU A 85 -47.24 1.43 -4.72
N GLU A 86 -47.81 2.33 -3.92
CA GLU A 86 -48.17 2.12 -2.52
C GLU A 86 -46.94 1.79 -1.63
N TYR A 87 -47.21 1.54 -0.34
CA TYR A 87 -46.20 1.13 0.62
C TYR A 87 -45.73 -0.30 0.34
N LEU A 88 -44.47 -0.59 0.65
CA LEU A 88 -43.96 -1.95 0.60
C LEU A 88 -44.34 -2.67 1.89
N VAL A 89 -45.33 -3.55 1.80
CA VAL A 89 -45.88 -4.33 2.92
C VAL A 89 -45.31 -5.74 2.92
N LEU A 90 -44.74 -6.15 4.04
CA LEU A 90 -44.20 -7.48 4.27
C LEU A 90 -44.92 -8.10 5.47
N PRO A 91 -45.39 -9.36 5.38
CA PRO A 91 -45.35 -10.24 4.21
C PRO A 91 -46.32 -9.82 3.08
N GLY A 92 -46.02 -10.18 1.83
CA GLY A 92 -46.85 -9.89 0.64
C GLY A 92 -46.06 -9.39 -0.57
N ASN A 93 -45.16 -8.43 -0.36
CA ASN A 93 -44.37 -7.80 -1.43
C ASN A 93 -42.94 -8.37 -1.60
N GLU A 94 -42.65 -9.56 -1.06
CA GLU A 94 -41.31 -10.18 -1.10
C GLU A 94 -40.75 -10.29 -2.52
N THR A 95 -41.56 -10.83 -3.44
CA THR A 95 -41.23 -10.95 -4.86
C THR A 95 -42.30 -10.27 -5.69
N SER A 96 -42.23 -8.94 -5.74
CA SER A 96 -43.20 -8.10 -6.45
C SER A 96 -42.55 -7.38 -7.64
N SER A 97 -43.33 -7.15 -8.70
CA SER A 97 -42.90 -6.44 -9.89
C SER A 97 -43.91 -5.36 -10.23
N TRP A 98 -43.42 -4.16 -10.52
CA TRP A 98 -44.22 -3.01 -10.91
C TRP A 98 -43.70 -2.42 -12.21
N GLU A 99 -44.57 -1.75 -12.95
CA GLU A 99 -44.18 -0.96 -14.12
C GLU A 99 -44.53 0.50 -13.85
N ARG A 100 -43.56 1.39 -14.07
CA ARG A 100 -43.74 2.83 -13.89
C ARG A 100 -43.13 3.61 -15.04
N ASN A 101 -43.82 4.66 -15.45
CA ASN A 101 -43.27 5.61 -16.41
C ASN A 101 -42.24 6.51 -15.73
N MET A 102 -40.95 6.21 -15.95
CA MET A 102 -39.83 6.98 -15.44
C MET A 102 -38.58 6.77 -16.30
N GLN A 103 -37.57 7.60 -16.07
CA GLN A 103 -36.27 7.48 -16.72
C GLN A 103 -35.24 6.95 -15.72
N LEU A 104 -34.43 5.96 -16.11
CA LEU A 104 -33.30 5.51 -15.27
C LEU A 104 -32.15 6.51 -15.28
N ILE A 105 -31.90 7.11 -16.43
CA ILE A 105 -30.86 8.10 -16.71
C ILE A 105 -31.55 9.35 -17.26
N GLY A 106 -31.23 10.53 -16.74
CA GLY A 106 -32.06 11.71 -17.00
C GLY A 106 -31.94 12.77 -15.92
N ASP A 107 -32.60 13.91 -16.13
CA ASP A 107 -32.62 15.00 -15.14
C ASP A 107 -33.40 14.57 -13.89
N ARG A 108 -34.36 13.66 -14.11
CA ARG A 108 -35.11 12.93 -13.08
C ARG A 108 -34.65 11.47 -12.96
N GLY A 109 -33.49 11.12 -13.53
CA GLY A 109 -32.93 9.77 -13.48
C GLY A 109 -32.61 9.35 -12.05
N ILE A 110 -32.65 8.05 -11.77
CA ILE A 110 -32.37 7.48 -10.45
C ILE A 110 -30.96 6.90 -10.32
N TRP A 111 -30.22 6.78 -11.42
CA TRP A 111 -28.85 6.29 -11.41
C TRP A 111 -27.93 7.16 -10.52
N GLY A 112 -27.08 6.52 -9.73
CA GLY A 112 -26.12 7.19 -8.84
C GLY A 112 -26.72 7.83 -7.58
N LYS A 113 -28.04 7.72 -7.38
CA LYS A 113 -28.77 8.23 -6.23
C LYS A 113 -28.95 7.15 -5.16
N SER A 114 -29.42 7.53 -3.97
CA SER A 114 -29.74 6.56 -2.91
C SER A 114 -31.23 6.22 -2.90
N LEU A 115 -31.55 4.93 -2.82
CA LEU A 115 -32.86 4.44 -2.41
C LEU A 115 -32.93 4.47 -0.88
N VAL A 116 -34.02 5.01 -0.32
CA VAL A 116 -34.27 5.08 1.12
C VAL A 116 -35.62 4.45 1.41
N LEU A 117 -35.64 3.51 2.36
CA LEU A 117 -36.86 2.97 2.95
C LEU A 117 -37.00 3.54 4.36
N THR A 118 -38.18 4.05 4.71
CA THR A 118 -38.50 4.54 6.05
C THR A 118 -39.66 3.75 6.60
N GLU A 119 -39.46 3.12 7.75
CA GLU A 119 -40.50 2.35 8.42
C GLU A 119 -41.56 3.31 8.99
N VAL A 120 -42.83 3.03 8.71
CA VAL A 120 -43.94 3.93 9.08
C VAL A 120 -44.08 4.06 10.60
N ASN A 121 -43.84 2.99 11.36
CA ASN A 121 -44.09 2.95 12.81
C ASN A 121 -42.87 3.39 13.64
N ALA A 122 -41.68 2.89 13.32
CA ALA A 122 -40.47 3.16 14.12
C ALA A 122 -39.61 4.30 13.58
N ASN A 123 -39.92 4.84 12.38
CA ASN A 123 -39.08 5.80 11.65
C ASN A 123 -37.64 5.30 11.45
N ALA A 124 -37.43 3.97 11.49
CA ALA A 124 -36.19 3.33 11.16
C ALA A 124 -35.94 3.49 9.66
N ARG A 125 -34.66 3.60 9.27
CA ARG A 125 -34.28 3.87 7.88
C ARG A 125 -33.34 2.81 7.34
N ILE A 126 -33.53 2.50 6.08
CA ILE A 126 -32.66 1.66 5.26
C ILE A 126 -32.21 2.50 4.08
N CYS A 127 -30.94 2.41 3.71
CA CYS A 127 -30.43 3.11 2.54
C CYS A 127 -29.49 2.26 1.69
N ALA A 128 -29.59 2.42 0.37
CA ALA A 128 -28.75 1.74 -0.60
C ALA A 128 -28.44 2.63 -1.81
N THR A 129 -27.24 2.55 -2.39
CA THR A 129 -26.93 3.25 -3.65
C THR A 129 -27.51 2.48 -4.84
N ILE A 130 -28.18 3.20 -5.75
CA ILE A 130 -28.66 2.66 -7.02
C ILE A 130 -27.50 2.68 -8.02
N THR A 131 -27.03 1.50 -8.41
CA THR A 131 -25.81 1.29 -9.21
C THR A 131 -26.09 0.38 -10.40
N THR A 132 -25.17 0.28 -11.36
CA THR A 132 -25.32 -0.65 -12.48
C THR A 132 -25.00 -2.09 -12.06
N ILE A 133 -25.70 -3.06 -12.67
CA ILE A 133 -25.36 -4.48 -12.53
C ILE A 133 -24.05 -4.81 -13.24
N GLN A 134 -23.87 -4.28 -14.46
CA GLN A 134 -22.65 -4.49 -15.22
C GLN A 134 -21.57 -3.50 -14.79
N SER A 135 -20.50 -4.04 -14.19
CA SER A 135 -19.37 -3.26 -13.68
C SER A 135 -18.50 -2.63 -14.78
N SER A 136 -18.55 -3.14 -16.01
CA SER A 136 -17.78 -2.63 -17.15
C SER A 136 -18.33 -1.33 -17.73
N VAL A 137 -19.60 -1.01 -17.45
CA VAL A 137 -20.31 0.12 -18.06
C VAL A 137 -20.13 1.39 -17.24
N GLU A 138 -19.80 1.28 -15.95
CA GLU A 138 -19.72 2.42 -15.05
C GLU A 138 -18.28 2.78 -14.69
N HIS A 139 -17.94 4.06 -14.82
CA HIS A 139 -16.63 4.60 -14.50
C HIS A 139 -16.73 5.72 -13.48
N MET A 140 -15.65 5.88 -12.70
CA MET A 140 -15.54 6.92 -11.69
C MET A 140 -14.16 7.57 -11.70
N ALA A 141 -14.11 8.86 -11.42
CA ALA A 141 -12.89 9.62 -11.20
C ALA A 141 -13.01 10.52 -9.97
N GLU A 142 -11.91 10.75 -9.28
CA GLU A 142 -11.83 11.61 -8.10
C GLU A 142 -10.84 12.75 -8.34
N ALA A 143 -11.26 13.96 -7.96
CA ALA A 143 -10.41 15.12 -7.79
C ALA A 143 -10.38 15.49 -6.30
N ARG A 144 -9.30 15.08 -5.60
CA ARG A 144 -9.13 15.32 -4.16
C ARG A 144 -8.31 16.58 -3.90
N PHE A 145 -8.88 17.53 -3.17
CA PHE A 145 -8.20 18.74 -2.71
C PHE A 145 -7.68 18.54 -1.27
N ASN A 146 -6.50 19.09 -1.00
CA ASN A 146 -5.87 19.01 0.33
C ASN A 146 -5.53 20.39 0.93
N THR A 147 -5.48 21.46 0.12
CA THR A 147 -5.19 22.84 0.55
C THR A 147 -5.46 23.82 -0.61
N PRO A 148 -5.82 25.10 -0.34
CA PRO A 148 -6.37 25.65 0.90
C PRO A 148 -7.83 25.23 1.17
N VAL A 149 -8.46 24.60 0.18
CA VAL A 149 -9.72 23.86 0.28
C VAL A 149 -9.39 22.37 0.39
N ALA A 150 -10.14 21.62 1.19
CA ALA A 150 -10.06 20.16 1.25
C ALA A 150 -11.41 19.52 0.93
N GLY A 151 -11.36 18.23 0.58
CA GLY A 151 -12.52 17.45 0.17
C GLY A 151 -12.34 16.86 -1.23
N SER A 152 -13.39 16.23 -1.75
CA SER A 152 -13.32 15.50 -3.02
C SER A 152 -14.48 15.86 -3.93
N VAL A 153 -14.17 15.95 -5.22
CA VAL A 153 -15.15 15.97 -6.30
C VAL A 153 -15.08 14.65 -7.05
N HIS A 154 -16.19 13.91 -7.07
CA HIS A 154 -16.31 12.62 -7.74
C HIS A 154 -17.10 12.78 -9.03
N PHE A 155 -16.52 12.32 -10.14
CA PHE A 155 -17.16 12.23 -11.44
C PHE A 155 -17.56 10.79 -11.66
N ARG A 156 -18.83 10.52 -11.91
CA ARG A 156 -19.37 9.19 -12.16
C ARG A 156 -20.07 9.25 -13.52
N TRP A 157 -19.70 8.39 -14.46
CA TRP A 157 -20.27 8.38 -15.82
C TRP A 157 -20.47 6.97 -16.33
N LEU A 158 -21.37 6.83 -17.29
CA LEU A 158 -21.58 5.58 -18.01
C LEU A 158 -20.81 5.61 -19.32
N ALA A 159 -20.22 4.47 -19.68
CA ALA A 159 -19.54 4.30 -20.96
C ALA A 159 -20.57 4.58 -22.09
N PRO A 160 -20.26 5.48 -23.03
CA PRO A 160 -21.17 5.77 -24.12
C PRO A 160 -21.33 4.52 -25.00
N ALA A 161 -22.56 4.02 -25.13
CA ALA A 161 -22.92 3.10 -26.20
C ALA A 161 -22.71 3.82 -27.55
N GLU A 162 -22.37 3.10 -28.63
CA GLU A 162 -22.01 3.69 -29.92
C GLU A 162 -22.96 4.83 -30.33
N GLY A 163 -22.43 6.05 -30.43
CA GLY A 163 -23.17 7.26 -30.82
C GLY A 163 -23.96 8.00 -29.72
N ALA A 164 -23.96 7.51 -28.47
CA ALA A 164 -24.63 8.17 -27.34
C ALA A 164 -23.74 9.21 -26.65
N VAL A 165 -24.34 10.35 -26.26
CA VAL A 165 -23.68 11.37 -25.44
C VAL A 165 -23.57 10.84 -24.00
N GLY A 166 -22.39 10.89 -23.39
CA GLY A 166 -22.17 10.36 -22.05
C GLY A 166 -22.82 11.21 -20.97
N ASP A 167 -23.54 10.58 -20.04
CA ASP A 167 -24.15 11.24 -18.88
C ASP A 167 -23.21 11.14 -17.67
N THR A 168 -22.81 12.29 -17.11
CA THR A 168 -21.92 12.37 -15.95
C THR A 168 -22.63 13.01 -14.76
N LEU A 169 -22.56 12.34 -13.61
CA LEU A 169 -22.92 12.88 -12.30
C LEU A 169 -21.66 13.33 -11.56
N ILE A 170 -21.69 14.56 -11.08
CA ILE A 170 -20.58 15.19 -10.35
C ILE A 170 -21.02 15.44 -8.92
N TYR A 171 -20.43 14.71 -7.97
CA TYR A 171 -20.65 14.88 -6.54
C TYR A 171 -19.52 15.71 -5.95
N SER A 172 -19.85 16.73 -5.17
CA SER A 172 -18.87 17.57 -4.49
C SER A 172 -19.15 17.64 -3.00
N ASP A 173 -18.09 17.48 -2.21
CA ASP A 173 -18.06 17.72 -0.77
C ASP A 173 -16.75 18.46 -0.46
N LEU A 174 -16.83 19.79 -0.37
CA LEU A 174 -15.69 20.70 -0.28
C LEU A 174 -15.82 21.65 0.90
N TYR A 175 -14.70 21.91 1.58
CA TYR A 175 -14.64 22.79 2.74
C TYR A 175 -13.29 23.47 2.93
N HIS A 176 -13.32 24.63 3.59
CA HIS A 176 -12.11 25.35 3.98
C HIS A 176 -11.43 24.69 5.17
N ILE A 177 -10.10 24.55 5.11
CA ILE A 177 -9.27 24.03 6.22
C ILE A 177 -8.59 25.15 7.02
N ARG A 178 -8.86 26.40 6.65
CA ARG A 178 -8.38 27.60 7.34
C ARG A 178 -9.57 28.43 7.81
N ALA A 179 -9.43 29.00 8.99
CA ALA A 179 -10.38 29.97 9.51
C ALA A 179 -10.61 31.09 8.47
N GLN A 180 -11.86 31.25 8.04
CA GLN A 180 -12.25 32.34 7.17
C GLN A 180 -12.45 33.60 8.02
N PRO A 181 -12.00 34.78 7.55
CA PRO A 181 -12.20 36.03 8.26
C PRO A 181 -13.69 36.27 8.54
N ALA A 182 -14.00 36.78 9.73
CA ALA A 182 -15.34 37.19 10.07
C ALA A 182 -15.77 38.31 9.11
N ALA A 183 -16.97 38.20 8.53
CA ALA A 183 -17.52 39.26 7.70
C ALA A 183 -17.59 40.56 8.52
N LEU A 184 -17.17 41.68 7.94
CA LEU A 184 -17.34 43.01 8.52
C LEU A 184 -18.84 43.25 8.77
N GLU A 185 -19.19 44.05 9.79
CA GLU A 185 -20.58 44.16 10.29
C GLU A 185 -21.61 44.59 9.24
N GLU A 186 -21.19 45.25 8.16
CA GLU A 186 -22.04 45.69 7.04
C GLU A 186 -22.42 44.56 6.06
N ASP A 187 -21.74 43.40 6.10
CA ASP A 187 -21.86 42.32 5.12
C ASP A 187 -22.59 41.07 5.67
N ARG A 188 -23.33 41.24 6.78
CA ARG A 188 -24.04 40.16 7.49
C ARG A 188 -25.11 39.45 6.64
N SER A 189 -25.61 40.09 5.58
CA SER A 189 -26.53 39.48 4.61
C SER A 189 -25.85 38.52 3.62
N GLN A 190 -24.52 38.63 3.42
CA GLN A 190 -23.69 37.72 2.61
C GLN A 190 -22.87 36.73 3.44
N ALA A 191 -22.98 36.78 4.78
CA ALA A 191 -22.28 35.89 5.71
C ALA A 191 -22.88 34.47 5.75
N GLY A 192 -23.19 33.90 4.59
CA GLY A 192 -23.68 32.52 4.46
C GLY A 192 -22.68 31.48 5.00
N PRO A 193 -23.13 30.26 5.32
CA PRO A 193 -22.29 29.20 5.89
C PRO A 193 -21.23 28.63 4.92
N PHE A 194 -21.21 29.09 3.67
CA PHE A 194 -20.32 28.63 2.60
C PHE A 194 -19.91 29.78 1.70
N THR A 195 -18.88 29.55 0.87
CA THR A 195 -18.43 30.44 -0.20
C THR A 195 -18.74 29.80 -1.56
N GLN A 196 -18.94 30.61 -2.60
CA GLN A 196 -19.18 30.14 -3.96
C GLN A 196 -17.97 30.43 -4.85
N HIS A 197 -17.62 29.49 -5.73
CA HIS A 197 -16.42 29.59 -6.55
C HIS A 197 -16.71 29.23 -8.01
N HIS A 198 -16.00 29.88 -8.93
CA HIS A 198 -15.91 29.42 -10.32
C HIS A 198 -15.01 28.18 -10.38
N TRP A 199 -15.29 27.27 -11.31
CA TRP A 199 -14.59 25.98 -11.39
C TRP A 199 -14.53 25.49 -12.83
N LYS A 200 -13.35 25.00 -13.23
CA LYS A 200 -13.06 24.60 -14.62
C LYS A 200 -12.09 23.43 -14.67
N ILE A 201 -12.15 22.65 -15.75
CA ILE A 201 -11.18 21.59 -16.05
C ILE A 201 -10.11 22.13 -17.00
N TYR A 202 -8.86 22.06 -16.55
CA TYR A 202 -7.68 22.43 -17.34
C TYR A 202 -6.90 21.20 -17.78
N THR A 203 -6.12 21.37 -18.84
CA THR A 203 -5.18 20.35 -19.32
C THR A 203 -3.75 20.86 -19.26
N SER A 204 -2.82 19.95 -18.99
CA SER A 204 -1.39 20.20 -19.11
C SER A 204 -0.68 19.07 -19.84
N SER A 205 0.21 19.44 -20.76
CA SER A 205 1.04 18.55 -21.57
C SER A 205 2.47 18.35 -21.02
N ASN A 206 2.87 19.15 -20.02
CA ASN A 206 4.27 19.20 -19.59
C ASN A 206 4.51 18.36 -18.33
N MET A 207 4.79 17.06 -18.49
CA MET A 207 4.91 16.10 -17.38
C MET A 207 6.07 16.35 -16.40
N THR A 208 7.14 17.03 -16.81
CA THR A 208 8.46 16.90 -16.15
C THR A 208 8.75 17.91 -15.02
N THR A 209 7.92 18.95 -14.83
CA THR A 209 8.22 20.05 -13.89
C THR A 209 7.12 20.37 -12.86
N ILE A 210 5.98 19.67 -12.89
CA ILE A 210 4.77 20.04 -12.14
C ILE A 210 4.83 19.65 -10.65
N ALA A 211 5.68 18.69 -10.25
CA ALA A 211 5.78 18.22 -8.87
C ALA A 211 6.34 19.24 -7.85
N ARG A 212 6.76 20.44 -8.30
CA ARG A 212 7.47 21.45 -7.49
C ARG A 212 6.69 22.73 -7.18
N ARG A 213 5.51 22.97 -7.75
CA ARG A 213 4.79 24.25 -7.56
C ARG A 213 3.56 24.11 -6.67
N ASP A 214 3.44 25.01 -5.69
CA ASP A 214 2.25 25.18 -4.82
C ASP A 214 1.11 25.94 -5.50
N ASN A 215 1.33 26.45 -6.71
CA ASN A 215 0.39 27.28 -7.43
C ASN A 215 -0.12 26.61 -8.71
N CYS A 216 -1.31 27.02 -9.13
CA CYS A 216 -1.99 26.49 -10.30
C CYS A 216 -1.61 27.21 -11.60
N ASN A 217 -0.67 28.15 -11.54
CA ASN A 217 -0.29 29.05 -12.64
C ASN A 217 0.38 28.34 -13.83
N PHE A 218 0.70 27.06 -13.71
CA PHE A 218 1.20 26.25 -14.83
C PHE A 218 0.08 25.77 -15.77
N LEU A 219 -1.18 25.90 -15.35
CA LEU A 219 -2.34 25.54 -16.14
C LEU A 219 -2.67 26.70 -17.08
N GLN A 220 -2.65 26.43 -18.39
CA GLN A 220 -2.83 27.46 -19.42
C GLN A 220 -4.04 27.22 -20.31
N GLN A 221 -4.39 25.96 -20.56
CA GLN A 221 -5.44 25.59 -21.51
C GLN A 221 -6.61 24.91 -20.81
N VAL A 222 -7.81 25.46 -20.98
CA VAL A 222 -9.07 24.82 -20.58
C VAL A 222 -9.27 23.57 -21.45
N PHE A 223 -9.80 22.50 -20.86
CA PHE A 223 -10.11 21.27 -21.58
C PHE A 223 -11.21 21.54 -22.61
N ASP A 224 -10.81 21.62 -23.87
CA ASP A 224 -11.73 21.80 -25.00
C ASP A 224 -11.27 20.92 -26.18
N PRO A 225 -11.62 19.62 -26.19
CA PRO A 225 -11.25 18.71 -27.26
C PRO A 225 -11.97 19.03 -28.59
N GLN A 226 -13.09 19.75 -28.56
CA GLN A 226 -13.89 20.07 -29.75
C GLN A 226 -13.55 21.45 -30.34
N GLY A 227 -12.67 22.24 -29.71
CA GLY A 227 -12.29 23.57 -30.18
C GLY A 227 -13.46 24.56 -30.24
N SER A 228 -14.41 24.44 -29.30
CA SER A 228 -15.61 25.28 -29.23
C SER A 228 -15.32 26.76 -28.90
N GLY A 229 -14.12 27.06 -28.42
CA GLY A 229 -13.64 28.42 -28.14
C GLY A 229 -13.79 28.82 -26.66
N ALA A 230 -13.29 30.02 -26.31
CA ALA A 230 -13.22 30.48 -24.93
C ALA A 230 -14.62 30.61 -24.28
N GLY A 231 -14.80 30.03 -23.09
CA GLY A 231 -16.06 30.07 -22.34
C GLY A 231 -17.12 29.09 -22.86
N LYS A 232 -16.83 28.34 -23.93
CA LYS A 232 -17.72 27.31 -24.50
C LYS A 232 -17.08 25.93 -24.48
N GLY A 233 -15.89 25.78 -23.90
CA GLY A 233 -15.19 24.51 -23.85
C GLY A 233 -15.89 23.52 -22.93
N ILE A 234 -15.72 22.22 -23.19
CA ILE A 234 -16.28 21.18 -22.30
C ILE A 234 -15.73 21.29 -20.85
N GLY A 235 -14.56 21.91 -20.67
CA GLY A 235 -13.96 22.19 -19.37
C GLY A 235 -14.50 23.43 -18.64
N ASP A 236 -15.28 24.31 -19.29
CA ASP A 236 -15.92 25.47 -18.65
C ASP A 236 -17.19 25.03 -17.89
N LEU A 237 -17.00 24.35 -16.75
CA LEU A 237 -18.09 23.76 -15.96
C LEU A 237 -19.00 24.81 -15.31
N ASP A 238 -18.42 25.93 -14.86
CA ASP A 238 -19.15 27.02 -14.21
C ASP A 238 -20.21 27.66 -15.12
N ALA A 239 -19.91 27.82 -16.41
CA ALA A 239 -20.85 28.38 -17.39
C ALA A 239 -22.05 27.45 -17.63
N ARG A 240 -21.86 26.12 -17.53
CA ARG A 240 -22.93 25.13 -17.77
C ARG A 240 -23.69 24.70 -16.52
N LEU A 241 -22.97 24.53 -15.41
CA LEU A 241 -23.48 23.90 -14.19
C LEU A 241 -23.67 24.91 -13.04
N GLY A 242 -23.19 26.15 -13.21
CA GLY A 242 -23.19 27.17 -12.16
C GLY A 242 -21.99 27.07 -11.23
N ARG A 243 -21.97 27.91 -10.19
CA ARG A 243 -20.86 27.97 -9.22
C ARG A 243 -20.89 26.81 -8.23
N ILE A 244 -19.71 26.40 -7.75
CA ILE A 244 -19.56 25.34 -6.74
C ILE A 244 -19.46 25.93 -5.32
N GLY A 245 -20.17 25.32 -4.37
CA GLY A 245 -20.16 25.72 -2.96
C GLY A 245 -19.02 25.06 -2.18
N VAL A 246 -18.39 25.82 -1.28
CA VAL A 246 -17.35 25.34 -0.36
C VAL A 246 -17.73 25.73 1.07
N ALA A 247 -17.90 24.76 1.96
CA ALA A 247 -18.32 25.02 3.34
C ALA A 247 -17.24 25.78 4.13
N LYS A 248 -17.65 26.75 4.95
CA LYS A 248 -16.74 27.42 5.90
C LYS A 248 -16.37 26.51 7.07
N ASN A 249 -17.29 25.63 7.48
CA ASN A 249 -17.05 24.57 8.48
C ASN A 249 -17.93 23.35 8.18
N ALA A 250 -17.31 22.27 7.68
CA ALA A 250 -18.02 21.04 7.32
C ALA A 250 -18.62 20.28 8.51
N LEU A 251 -18.11 20.47 9.73
CA LEU A 251 -18.67 19.80 10.92
C LEU A 251 -19.98 20.43 11.41
N ARG A 252 -20.21 21.71 11.11
CA ARG A 252 -21.43 22.43 11.52
C ARG A 252 -22.44 22.55 10.38
N SER A 253 -21.95 22.92 9.20
CA SER A 253 -22.79 23.19 8.03
C SER A 253 -22.10 22.61 6.79
N PRO A 254 -22.18 21.28 6.57
CA PRO A 254 -21.63 20.65 5.38
C PRO A 254 -22.32 21.19 4.13
N GLN A 255 -21.55 21.41 3.06
CA GLN A 255 -22.09 21.76 1.74
C GLN A 255 -21.75 20.69 0.73
N ARG A 256 -22.74 19.86 0.45
CA ARG A 256 -22.67 18.85 -0.60
C ARG A 256 -23.49 19.32 -1.79
N SER A 257 -22.99 19.10 -3.00
CA SER A 257 -23.71 19.46 -4.22
C SER A 257 -23.58 18.34 -5.26
N VAL A 258 -24.66 18.14 -6.02
CA VAL A 258 -24.68 17.21 -7.17
C VAL A 258 -25.03 17.99 -8.43
N PHE A 259 -24.18 17.86 -9.43
CA PHE A 259 -24.39 18.41 -10.76
C PHE A 259 -24.53 17.26 -11.76
N ARG A 260 -25.36 17.46 -12.79
CA ARG A 260 -25.48 16.55 -13.93
C ARG A 260 -24.96 17.27 -15.16
N ASP A 261 -24.08 16.63 -15.90
CA ASP A 261 -23.58 17.12 -17.16
C ASP A 261 -23.81 16.05 -18.24
N ALA A 262 -24.72 16.36 -19.15
CA ALA A 262 -25.09 15.46 -20.25
C ALA A 262 -24.08 15.48 -21.41
N GLN A 263 -23.09 16.37 -21.40
CA GLN A 263 -22.10 16.52 -22.47
C GLN A 263 -20.71 16.02 -22.03
N LEU A 264 -20.39 16.16 -20.75
CA LEU A 264 -19.10 15.74 -20.22
C LEU A 264 -19.05 14.21 -20.16
N ALA A 265 -18.11 13.60 -20.87
CA ALA A 265 -17.74 12.21 -20.71
C ALA A 265 -16.21 12.12 -20.66
N LEU A 266 -15.65 11.82 -19.49
CA LEU A 266 -14.21 11.68 -19.34
C LEU A 266 -13.84 10.27 -19.79
N LEU A 267 -13.22 10.09 -20.96
CA LEU A 267 -12.84 8.73 -21.35
C LEU A 267 -11.72 8.23 -20.41
N PRO A 268 -11.70 6.93 -20.03
CA PRO A 268 -10.60 6.38 -19.25
C PRO A 268 -9.23 6.64 -19.90
N SER A 269 -9.17 6.67 -21.23
CA SER A 269 -8.00 7.10 -22.00
C SER A 269 -7.57 8.54 -21.67
N ASP A 270 -8.50 9.50 -21.61
CA ASP A 270 -8.18 10.91 -21.27
C ASP A 270 -7.58 11.08 -19.87
N LEU A 271 -7.86 10.14 -18.96
CA LEU A 271 -7.36 10.14 -17.59
C LEU A 271 -6.06 9.35 -17.41
N THR A 272 -5.74 8.44 -18.33
CA THR A 272 -4.62 7.50 -18.23
C THR A 272 -3.48 7.80 -19.22
N ILE A 273 -3.73 8.55 -20.29
CA ILE A 273 -2.70 8.90 -21.27
C ILE A 273 -1.63 9.82 -20.63
N PRO A 274 -0.33 9.51 -20.78
CA PRO A 274 0.74 10.28 -20.15
C PRO A 274 0.89 11.71 -20.72
N HIS A 275 0.50 11.96 -21.96
CA HIS A 275 0.73 13.24 -22.64
C HIS A 275 -0.27 14.35 -22.30
N ARG A 276 -1.42 14.03 -21.68
CA ARG A 276 -2.44 15.01 -21.31
C ARG A 276 -3.00 14.66 -19.94
N THR A 277 -2.83 15.55 -18.98
CA THR A 277 -3.38 15.36 -17.63
C THR A 277 -4.45 16.40 -17.33
N LEU A 278 -5.59 15.96 -16.82
CA LEU A 278 -6.71 16.81 -16.45
C LEU A 278 -6.59 17.29 -15.00
N TYR A 279 -6.83 18.57 -14.78
CA TYR A 279 -6.86 19.22 -13.48
C TYR A 279 -8.19 19.92 -13.26
N LEU A 280 -8.78 19.72 -12.09
CA LEU A 280 -9.90 20.53 -11.64
C LEU A 280 -9.35 21.76 -10.91
N VAL A 281 -9.83 22.94 -11.29
CA VAL A 281 -9.38 24.23 -10.76
C VAL A 281 -10.56 24.96 -10.13
N LEU A 282 -10.35 25.49 -8.94
CA LEU A 282 -11.26 26.40 -8.24
C LEU A 282 -10.66 27.80 -8.26
N PHE A 283 -11.47 28.80 -8.57
CA PHE A 283 -11.07 30.20 -8.58
C PHE A 283 -11.45 30.90 -7.28
N ASP A 284 -10.73 31.97 -6.96
CA ASP A 284 -11.03 32.79 -5.80
C ASP A 284 -12.38 33.52 -5.98
N ASN A 285 -13.14 33.67 -4.90
CA ASN A 285 -14.46 34.30 -4.95
C ASN A 285 -14.38 35.83 -5.08
N GLN A 286 -13.35 36.45 -4.49
CA GLN A 286 -13.13 37.90 -4.53
C GLN A 286 -12.32 38.30 -5.76
N HIS A 287 -11.42 37.43 -6.23
CA HIS A 287 -10.56 37.68 -7.39
C HIS A 287 -10.75 36.57 -8.44
N PRO A 288 -11.75 36.68 -9.33
CA PRO A 288 -12.10 35.63 -10.29
C PRO A 288 -10.97 35.23 -11.25
N ASP A 289 -9.97 36.08 -11.46
CA ASP A 289 -8.79 35.79 -12.29
C ASP A 289 -7.71 34.98 -11.55
N SER A 290 -7.84 34.80 -10.24
CA SER A 290 -6.89 34.09 -9.38
C SER A 290 -7.35 32.67 -9.10
N TYR A 291 -6.41 31.72 -9.18
CA TYR A 291 -6.66 30.34 -8.75
C TYR A 291 -6.63 30.22 -7.23
N LEU A 292 -7.68 29.64 -6.66
CA LEU A 292 -7.75 29.29 -5.25
C LEU A 292 -7.06 27.94 -4.98
N ALA A 293 -7.41 26.92 -5.75
CA ALA A 293 -6.91 25.56 -5.59
C ALA A 293 -6.98 24.79 -6.91
N CYS A 294 -6.10 23.80 -7.08
CA CYS A 294 -6.18 22.87 -8.20
C CYS A 294 -5.73 21.47 -7.77
N THR A 295 -6.29 20.46 -8.42
CA THR A 295 -5.89 19.07 -8.20
C THR A 295 -6.08 18.24 -9.46
N LYS A 296 -5.30 17.17 -9.59
CA LYS A 296 -5.39 16.24 -10.72
C LYS A 296 -6.67 15.42 -10.61
N ILE A 297 -7.41 15.28 -11.70
CA ILE A 297 -8.54 14.34 -11.82
C ILE A 297 -7.93 12.95 -12.09
N ARG A 298 -8.29 11.96 -11.27
CA ARG A 298 -7.73 10.59 -11.34
C ARG A 298 -8.83 9.57 -11.49
N HIS A 299 -8.66 8.61 -12.37
CA HIS A 299 -9.58 7.48 -12.47
C HIS A 299 -9.55 6.64 -11.17
N VAL A 300 -10.71 6.38 -10.59
CA VAL A 300 -10.87 5.52 -9.41
C VAL A 300 -10.83 4.08 -9.89
N GLN A 301 -9.80 3.35 -9.46
CA GLN A 301 -9.65 1.93 -9.78
C GLN A 301 -10.39 1.08 -8.75
N PRO A 302 -11.06 -0.02 -9.17
CA PRO A 302 -11.62 -0.98 -8.23
C PRO A 302 -10.55 -1.53 -7.29
N LEU A 303 -10.88 -1.61 -6.00
CA LEU A 303 -10.00 -2.18 -4.98
C LEU A 303 -10.23 -3.69 -4.90
N THR A 304 -9.17 -4.46 -5.11
CA THR A 304 -9.19 -5.93 -4.98
C THR A 304 -8.22 -6.37 -3.89
N HIS A 305 -8.73 -7.08 -2.89
CA HIS A 305 -7.93 -7.73 -1.85
C HIS A 305 -8.11 -9.24 -1.95
N LYS A 306 -7.02 -9.98 -1.77
CA LYS A 306 -7.01 -11.44 -1.78
C LYS A 306 -6.35 -11.97 -0.52
N THR A 307 -6.82 -13.14 -0.10
CA THR A 307 -6.19 -13.95 0.94
C THR A 307 -6.06 -15.37 0.44
N PHE A 308 -4.89 -15.96 0.67
CA PHE A 308 -4.58 -17.34 0.26
C PHE A 308 -4.52 -18.21 1.50
N ILE A 309 -5.30 -19.29 1.50
CA ILE A 309 -5.26 -20.28 2.55
C ILE A 309 -4.69 -21.54 1.93
N ASN A 310 -3.56 -21.99 2.48
CA ASN A 310 -2.82 -23.14 1.98
C ASN A 310 -2.11 -23.85 3.13
N SER A 311 -2.91 -24.23 4.13
CA SER A 311 -2.45 -24.81 5.40
C SER A 311 -3.50 -25.78 5.96
N GLY A 312 -3.06 -26.80 6.70
CA GLY A 312 -3.95 -27.70 7.43
C GLY A 312 -4.89 -28.51 6.53
N GLY A 313 -4.46 -28.81 5.29
CA GLY A 313 -5.25 -29.55 4.30
C GLY A 313 -6.30 -28.71 3.56
N VAL A 314 -6.38 -27.40 3.80
CA VAL A 314 -7.28 -26.47 3.12
C VAL A 314 -6.49 -25.66 2.09
N LYS A 315 -6.98 -25.62 0.85
CA LYS A 315 -6.37 -24.85 -0.24
C LYS A 315 -7.42 -24.01 -0.96
N GLY A 316 -7.14 -22.74 -1.15
CA GLY A 316 -7.96 -21.85 -1.97
C GLY A 316 -7.69 -20.38 -1.74
N GLU A 317 -8.45 -19.53 -2.44
CA GLU A 317 -8.40 -18.08 -2.25
C GLU A 317 -9.77 -17.51 -1.90
N VAL A 318 -9.76 -16.38 -1.21
CA VAL A 318 -10.96 -15.54 -1.04
C VAL A 318 -10.63 -14.16 -1.57
N THR A 319 -11.44 -13.68 -2.51
CA THR A 319 -11.27 -12.37 -3.15
C THR A 319 -12.35 -11.42 -2.67
N PHE A 320 -11.94 -10.22 -2.25
CA PHE A 320 -12.80 -9.12 -1.87
C PHE A 320 -12.64 -7.99 -2.88
N MET A 321 -13.72 -7.52 -3.47
CA MET A 321 -13.70 -6.49 -4.51
C MET A 321 -14.70 -5.38 -4.20
N GLN A 322 -14.25 -4.13 -4.23
CA GLN A 322 -15.11 -2.96 -4.10
C GLN A 322 -14.82 -1.99 -5.24
N ARG A 323 -15.85 -1.61 -6.01
CA ARG A 323 -15.71 -0.71 -7.17
C ARG A 323 -15.35 0.71 -6.74
N SER A 324 -16.11 1.23 -5.78
CA SER A 324 -15.94 2.57 -5.20
C SER A 324 -16.45 2.56 -3.76
N LYS A 325 -16.24 3.66 -3.02
CA LYS A 325 -16.82 3.79 -1.66
C LYS A 325 -18.35 3.89 -1.66
N PHE A 326 -18.95 4.11 -2.83
CA PHE A 326 -20.39 4.22 -3.03
C PHE A 326 -21.03 2.90 -3.49
N ASP A 327 -20.25 1.82 -3.56
CA ASP A 327 -20.70 0.47 -3.94
C ASP A 327 -20.45 -0.53 -2.80
N PRO A 328 -21.27 -1.59 -2.71
CA PRO A 328 -21.04 -2.70 -1.79
C PRO A 328 -19.77 -3.47 -2.14
N THR A 329 -19.31 -4.26 -1.17
CA THR A 329 -18.16 -5.14 -1.34
C THR A 329 -18.62 -6.52 -1.79
N PHE A 330 -18.04 -7.03 -2.87
CA PHE A 330 -18.25 -8.38 -3.36
C PHE A 330 -17.19 -9.33 -2.81
N LEU A 331 -17.60 -10.54 -2.46
CA LEU A 331 -16.73 -11.59 -1.95
C LEU A 331 -16.85 -12.81 -2.86
N ASN A 332 -15.74 -13.38 -3.26
CA ASN A 332 -15.71 -14.64 -3.99
C ASN A 332 -14.84 -15.64 -3.24
N PHE A 333 -15.43 -16.75 -2.83
CA PHE A 333 -14.76 -17.82 -2.11
C PHE A 333 -14.51 -18.99 -3.05
N THR A 334 -13.27 -19.47 -3.09
CA THR A 334 -12.86 -20.65 -3.86
C THR A 334 -12.06 -21.61 -2.98
N LEU A 335 -12.62 -21.94 -1.81
CA LEU A 335 -11.97 -22.80 -0.82
C LEU A 335 -12.37 -24.27 -1.02
N GLY A 336 -11.39 -25.16 -0.97
CA GLY A 336 -11.63 -26.60 -1.04
C GLY A 336 -10.52 -27.42 -0.40
N ALA A 337 -10.74 -28.74 -0.33
CA ALA A 337 -9.68 -29.69 -0.01
C ALA A 337 -9.07 -30.20 -1.31
N PRO A 338 -7.73 -30.22 -1.48
CA PRO A 338 -7.08 -30.66 -2.71
C PRO A 338 -7.13 -32.19 -2.93
N LEU A 339 -7.62 -32.94 -1.94
CA LEU A 339 -7.89 -34.38 -2.02
C LEU A 339 -9.37 -34.63 -2.32
N SER A 340 -9.65 -35.80 -2.91
CA SER A 340 -10.95 -36.31 -3.42
C SER A 340 -12.23 -35.77 -2.75
N GLN A 341 -13.36 -35.84 -3.47
CA GLN A 341 -14.69 -35.34 -3.06
C GLN A 341 -15.10 -35.69 -1.61
N HIS A 342 -14.60 -36.79 -1.04
CA HIS A 342 -14.80 -37.21 0.35
C HIS A 342 -14.10 -36.29 1.39
N VAL A 343 -12.89 -35.81 1.12
CA VAL A 343 -12.15 -34.90 2.02
C VAL A 343 -12.76 -33.49 1.99
N SER A 344 -13.25 -33.07 0.82
CA SER A 344 -14.01 -31.82 0.68
C SER A 344 -15.31 -31.86 1.50
N ARG A 345 -15.99 -33.02 1.58
CA ARG A 345 -17.16 -33.20 2.45
C ARG A 345 -16.80 -33.14 3.93
N LYS A 346 -15.72 -33.80 4.36
CA LYS A 346 -15.25 -33.72 5.75
C LYS A 346 -14.86 -32.30 6.15
N PHE A 347 -14.17 -31.58 5.26
CA PHE A 347 -13.92 -30.15 5.42
C PHE A 347 -15.24 -29.40 5.64
N ALA A 348 -16.23 -29.61 4.77
CA ALA A 348 -17.53 -28.95 4.85
C ALA A 348 -18.29 -29.25 6.17
N GLU A 349 -18.13 -30.45 6.74
CA GLU A 349 -18.73 -30.84 8.02
C GLU A 349 -18.03 -30.22 9.24
N ASP A 350 -16.72 -29.97 9.14
CA ASP A 350 -15.91 -29.50 10.26
C ASP A 350 -15.80 -27.97 10.34
N VAL A 351 -15.96 -27.23 9.23
CA VAL A 351 -15.95 -25.76 9.24
C VAL A 351 -17.12 -25.24 10.09
N ALA A 352 -16.79 -24.32 11.00
CA ALA A 352 -17.73 -23.68 11.91
C ALA A 352 -18.03 -22.22 11.56
N ALA A 353 -17.03 -21.45 11.09
CA ALA A 353 -17.21 -20.06 10.68
C ALA A 353 -16.02 -19.50 9.90
N PHE A 354 -16.28 -18.50 9.07
CA PHE A 354 -15.32 -17.59 8.46
C PHE A 354 -15.41 -16.23 9.13
N ARG A 355 -14.27 -15.72 9.60
CA ARG A 355 -14.20 -14.44 10.32
C ARG A 355 -12.99 -13.63 9.90
N ILE A 356 -13.13 -12.31 9.92
CA ILE A 356 -12.01 -11.37 9.78
C ILE A 356 -11.62 -10.89 11.16
N HIS A 357 -10.36 -11.10 11.52
CA HIS A 357 -9.79 -10.63 12.77
C HIS A 357 -9.16 -9.25 12.59
N SER A 358 -8.93 -8.58 13.71
CA SER A 358 -8.47 -7.20 13.75
C SER A 358 -7.01 -7.02 13.32
N LEU A 359 -6.15 -8.05 13.44
CA LEU A 359 -4.72 -7.95 13.17
C LEU A 359 -4.25 -9.05 12.21
N PRO A 360 -3.25 -8.80 11.35
CA PRO A 360 -2.58 -9.87 10.60
C PRO A 360 -1.84 -10.81 11.56
N PRO A 361 -1.65 -12.10 11.20
CA PRO A 361 -0.87 -13.01 12.02
C PRO A 361 0.59 -12.55 12.11
N VAL A 362 1.25 -12.82 13.24
CA VAL A 362 2.64 -12.40 13.49
C VAL A 362 3.60 -13.33 12.75
N PRO A 363 4.37 -12.84 11.75
CA PRO A 363 5.20 -13.68 10.89
C PRO A 363 6.25 -14.47 11.65
N SER A 364 6.75 -13.91 12.76
CA SER A 364 7.77 -14.55 13.59
C SER A 364 7.29 -15.79 14.33
N ARG A 365 5.96 -16.02 14.40
CA ARG A 365 5.33 -17.20 15.02
C ARG A 365 4.95 -18.27 14.00
N MET A 366 5.24 -18.05 12.72
CA MET A 366 4.93 -19.01 11.67
C MET A 366 5.56 -20.39 11.96
N GLY A 367 4.76 -21.44 11.80
CA GLY A 367 5.13 -22.82 12.15
C GLY A 367 4.82 -23.22 13.61
N HIS A 368 4.52 -22.26 14.50
CA HIS A 368 4.01 -22.57 15.84
C HIS A 368 2.48 -22.74 15.84
N GLU A 369 1.98 -23.56 16.74
CA GLU A 369 0.53 -23.77 16.95
C GLU A 369 -0.21 -22.47 17.31
N ASP A 370 0.47 -21.52 17.97
CA ASP A 370 -0.11 -20.24 18.37
C ASP A 370 -0.12 -19.18 17.26
N TYR A 371 0.38 -19.49 16.05
CA TYR A 371 0.48 -18.53 14.93
C TYR A 371 -0.84 -17.80 14.68
N CYS A 372 -1.94 -18.55 14.50
CA CYS A 372 -3.23 -17.94 14.22
C CYS A 372 -3.90 -17.30 15.43
N LEU A 373 -3.48 -17.63 16.66
CA LEU A 373 -3.94 -16.95 17.87
C LEU A 373 -3.42 -15.51 17.96
N THR A 374 -2.38 -15.16 17.20
CA THR A 374 -1.81 -13.79 17.18
C THR A 374 -2.63 -12.76 16.40
N THR A 375 -3.65 -13.20 15.65
CA THR A 375 -4.52 -12.36 14.83
C THR A 375 -5.45 -11.44 15.64
N GLY A 376 -5.49 -11.61 16.96
CA GLY A 376 -6.33 -10.83 17.86
C GLY A 376 -7.79 -11.29 17.81
N TYR A 377 -8.70 -10.39 18.15
CA TYR A 377 -10.14 -10.65 18.16
C TYR A 377 -10.78 -10.33 16.80
N MET A 378 -12.01 -10.81 16.61
CA MET A 378 -12.84 -10.48 15.45
C MET A 378 -12.97 -8.95 15.28
N HIS A 379 -12.83 -8.48 14.05
CA HIS A 379 -12.91 -7.06 13.73
C HIS A 379 -14.33 -6.53 14.00
N ASN A 380 -14.47 -5.75 15.07
CA ASN A 380 -15.76 -5.28 15.56
C ASN A 380 -15.70 -3.79 15.96
N PRO A 381 -15.59 -2.88 14.98
CA PRO A 381 -15.47 -1.44 15.25
C PRO A 381 -16.72 -0.82 15.90
N ARG A 382 -17.86 -1.49 15.85
CA ARG A 382 -19.14 -1.07 16.46
C ARG A 382 -19.40 -1.71 17.82
N GLU A 383 -18.46 -2.52 18.32
CA GLU A 383 -18.56 -3.18 19.62
C GLU A 383 -19.86 -3.97 19.82
N ILE A 384 -20.39 -4.57 18.75
CA ILE A 384 -21.61 -5.38 18.78
C ILE A 384 -21.33 -6.69 19.54
N SER A 385 -21.97 -6.88 20.69
CA SER A 385 -21.81 -8.10 21.51
C SER A 385 -23.13 -8.73 21.96
N GLU A 386 -24.24 -7.99 21.91
CA GLU A 386 -25.55 -8.42 22.41
C GLU A 386 -26.55 -8.61 21.27
N ASN A 387 -27.53 -9.49 21.46
CA ASN A 387 -28.64 -9.72 20.53
C ASN A 387 -28.23 -10.09 19.09
N ILE A 388 -27.10 -10.77 18.92
CA ILE A 388 -26.62 -11.23 17.60
C ILE A 388 -27.48 -12.44 17.18
N PRO A 389 -28.23 -12.35 16.07
CA PRO A 389 -29.04 -13.47 15.58
C PRO A 389 -28.18 -14.67 15.15
N PRO A 390 -28.76 -15.87 15.05
CA PRO A 390 -28.07 -17.02 14.46
C PRO A 390 -27.66 -16.73 13.00
N PRO A 391 -26.54 -17.30 12.51
CA PRO A 391 -26.04 -17.06 11.16
C PRO A 391 -27.11 -17.23 10.07
N GLY A 392 -27.20 -16.24 9.17
CA GLY A 392 -28.17 -16.20 8.08
C GLY A 392 -29.57 -15.68 8.45
N TYR A 393 -29.91 -15.56 9.74
CA TYR A 393 -31.26 -15.13 10.16
C TYR A 393 -31.40 -13.63 10.40
N GLY A 394 -30.31 -12.93 10.72
CA GLY A 394 -30.27 -11.47 10.87
C GLY A 394 -29.95 -10.72 9.57
N THR A 395 -29.99 -9.39 9.61
CA THR A 395 -29.43 -8.49 8.59
C THR A 395 -27.96 -8.14 8.88
N GLN A 396 -27.23 -7.66 7.87
CA GLN A 396 -25.77 -7.56 7.93
C GLN A 396 -25.23 -6.57 8.98
N GLU A 397 -26.02 -5.56 9.37
CA GLU A 397 -25.67 -4.58 10.40
C GLU A 397 -25.77 -5.09 11.83
N GLN A 398 -26.48 -6.21 12.06
CA GLN A 398 -26.64 -6.85 13.37
C GLN A 398 -25.41 -7.67 13.78
N TYR A 399 -24.50 -7.93 12.83
CA TYR A 399 -23.29 -8.68 13.06
C TYR A 399 -22.07 -7.77 13.11
N PRO A 400 -21.02 -8.15 13.87
CA PRO A 400 -19.71 -7.53 13.77
C PRO A 400 -19.22 -7.50 12.33
N VAL A 401 -18.51 -6.43 11.95
CA VAL A 401 -17.99 -6.22 10.58
C VAL A 401 -17.18 -7.43 10.09
N GLY A 402 -16.44 -8.09 10.99
CA GLY A 402 -15.65 -9.27 10.68
C GLY A 402 -16.41 -10.61 10.65
N ASP A 403 -17.68 -10.70 11.03
CA ASP A 403 -18.40 -12.00 11.05
C ASP A 403 -19.01 -12.32 9.68
N LEU A 404 -18.26 -13.01 8.81
CA LEU A 404 -18.70 -13.31 7.45
C LEU A 404 -19.76 -14.43 7.44
N SER A 405 -19.57 -15.48 8.23
CA SER A 405 -20.56 -16.56 8.33
C SER A 405 -21.89 -16.07 8.87
N GLY A 406 -21.89 -15.23 9.90
CA GLY A 406 -23.12 -14.62 10.42
C GLY A 406 -23.90 -13.89 9.34
N LYS A 407 -23.20 -13.10 8.53
CA LYS A 407 -23.76 -12.19 7.53
C LYS A 407 -24.20 -12.83 6.21
N LEU A 408 -23.51 -13.89 5.77
CA LEU A 408 -23.61 -14.38 4.39
C LEU A 408 -24.23 -15.78 4.26
N GLN A 409 -24.27 -16.57 5.34
CA GLN A 409 -24.80 -17.93 5.29
C GLN A 409 -26.28 -17.93 4.87
N GLY A 410 -26.68 -18.81 3.95
CA GLY A 410 -28.05 -18.91 3.45
C GLY A 410 -28.55 -17.70 2.63
N ARG A 411 -27.68 -16.73 2.30
CA ARG A 411 -28.02 -15.54 1.51
C ARG A 411 -27.54 -15.65 0.07
N ASN A 412 -27.99 -14.72 -0.77
CA ASN A 412 -27.53 -14.54 -2.16
C ASN A 412 -27.76 -15.74 -3.09
N LYS A 413 -28.76 -16.59 -2.83
CA LYS A 413 -29.03 -17.83 -3.58
C LYS A 413 -29.17 -17.66 -5.11
N GLY A 414 -29.47 -16.46 -5.60
CA GLY A 414 -29.54 -16.15 -7.03
C GLY A 414 -28.19 -16.05 -7.75
N TYR A 415 -27.07 -16.01 -7.03
CA TYR A 415 -25.72 -16.00 -7.61
C TYR A 415 -25.14 -17.42 -7.71
N TRP A 416 -24.07 -17.58 -8.49
CA TRP A 416 -23.42 -18.88 -8.63
C TRP A 416 -22.68 -19.27 -7.34
N HIS A 417 -23.00 -20.47 -6.84
CA HIS A 417 -22.42 -21.07 -5.65
C HIS A 417 -22.08 -22.53 -5.89
N GLN A 418 -21.00 -22.99 -5.27
CA GLN A 418 -20.58 -24.38 -5.31
C GLN A 418 -20.68 -24.99 -3.92
N TYR A 419 -21.91 -25.38 -3.57
CA TYR A 419 -22.20 -26.00 -2.28
C TYR A 419 -21.65 -27.42 -2.20
N VAL A 420 -20.82 -27.66 -1.18
CA VAL A 420 -20.49 -29.03 -0.76
C VAL A 420 -21.60 -29.55 0.16
N LEU A 421 -22.03 -28.74 1.14
CA LEU A 421 -23.14 -29.01 2.05
C LEU A 421 -23.98 -27.74 2.28
N PRO A 422 -25.17 -27.62 1.66
CA PRO A 422 -26.01 -26.43 1.80
C PRO A 422 -26.52 -26.25 3.23
N GLY A 423 -26.67 -25.01 3.70
CA GLY A 423 -27.19 -24.66 5.03
C GLY A 423 -26.16 -24.75 6.16
N THR A 424 -24.91 -25.06 5.88
CA THR A 424 -23.81 -25.10 6.87
C THR A 424 -22.84 -23.92 6.66
N SER A 425 -21.95 -23.64 7.60
CA SER A 425 -21.00 -22.53 7.42
C SER A 425 -20.02 -22.72 6.24
N SER A 426 -19.84 -23.96 5.78
CA SER A 426 -19.09 -24.31 4.56
C SER A 426 -19.79 -23.93 3.25
N GLU A 427 -21.03 -23.45 3.33
CA GLU A 427 -21.84 -22.96 2.21
C GLU A 427 -21.18 -21.77 1.51
N LEU A 428 -20.29 -21.03 2.18
CA LEU A 428 -19.60 -19.84 1.66
C LEU A 428 -18.55 -20.17 0.59
N ASN A 429 -18.91 -20.89 -0.46
CA ASN A 429 -18.09 -21.17 -1.64
C ASN A 429 -18.86 -20.68 -2.88
N GLY A 430 -18.46 -19.54 -3.43
CA GLY A 430 -19.24 -18.80 -4.43
C GLY A 430 -19.19 -17.29 -4.26
N LEU A 431 -20.10 -16.60 -4.95
CA LEU A 431 -20.16 -15.13 -5.03
C LEU A 431 -21.21 -14.53 -4.08
N TYR A 432 -20.73 -13.66 -3.18
CA TYR A 432 -21.53 -12.92 -2.20
C TYR A 432 -21.32 -11.41 -2.30
N TRP A 433 -22.22 -10.64 -1.68
CA TRP A 433 -22.09 -9.20 -1.49
C TRP A 433 -22.39 -8.80 -0.04
N ASP A 434 -21.72 -7.76 0.43
CA ASP A 434 -21.83 -7.25 1.80
C ASP A 434 -21.82 -5.71 1.81
N VAL A 435 -22.84 -5.11 2.42
CA VAL A 435 -23.02 -3.65 2.54
C VAL A 435 -22.40 -3.07 3.83
N PHE A 436 -21.83 -3.90 4.70
CA PHE A 436 -21.16 -3.50 5.96
C PHE A 436 -19.70 -3.96 6.03
N LEU A 437 -19.07 -4.26 4.89
CA LEU A 437 -17.68 -4.70 4.80
C LEU A 437 -16.81 -3.74 3.97
N PRO A 438 -16.38 -2.59 4.51
CA PRO A 438 -15.61 -1.61 3.75
C PRO A 438 -14.19 -2.09 3.41
N LEU A 439 -13.71 -1.82 2.18
CA LEU A 439 -12.30 -2.03 1.78
C LEU A 439 -11.44 -0.76 1.89
N GLN A 440 -12.06 0.37 2.19
CA GLN A 440 -11.40 1.67 2.38
C GLN A 440 -12.08 2.46 3.51
N GLY A 441 -11.37 3.42 4.07
CA GLY A 441 -11.77 4.18 5.24
C GLY A 441 -11.32 3.56 6.56
N ARG A 442 -11.65 4.25 7.67
CA ARG A 442 -11.19 3.93 9.04
C ARG A 442 -11.46 2.49 9.47
N HIS A 443 -12.58 1.93 9.05
CA HIS A 443 -13.02 0.59 9.44
C HIS A 443 -12.68 -0.49 8.42
N SER A 444 -11.82 -0.17 7.44
CA SER A 444 -11.40 -1.08 6.37
C SER A 444 -10.84 -2.41 6.92
N ILE A 445 -11.11 -3.47 6.17
CA ILE A 445 -10.53 -4.81 6.40
C ILE A 445 -9.18 -5.02 5.71
N ALA A 446 -8.66 -4.02 4.99
CA ALA A 446 -7.35 -4.08 4.34
C ALA A 446 -6.24 -4.45 5.35
N GLN A 447 -5.30 -5.32 4.93
CA GLN A 447 -4.16 -5.78 5.73
C GLN A 447 -4.50 -6.58 7.01
N ARG A 448 -5.79 -6.85 7.29
CA ARG A 448 -6.23 -7.71 8.39
C ARG A 448 -6.09 -9.19 8.04
N SER A 449 -6.66 -10.11 8.83
CA SER A 449 -6.60 -11.54 8.54
C SER A 449 -7.96 -12.21 8.42
N LEU A 450 -8.13 -13.07 7.43
CA LEU A 450 -9.20 -14.06 7.38
C LEU A 450 -8.81 -15.26 8.25
N VAL A 451 -9.74 -15.74 9.06
CA VAL A 451 -9.59 -16.86 9.99
C VAL A 451 -10.73 -17.84 9.78
N ILE A 452 -10.38 -19.12 9.59
CA ILE A 452 -11.32 -20.24 9.52
C ILE A 452 -11.40 -20.89 10.89
N TYR A 453 -12.63 -21.07 11.38
CA TYR A 453 -12.93 -21.82 12.60
C TYR A 453 -13.46 -23.20 12.26
N THR A 454 -13.16 -24.19 13.10
CA THR A 454 -13.74 -25.54 13.06
C THR A 454 -14.44 -25.90 14.35
N PHE A 455 -15.37 -26.86 14.26
CA PHE A 455 -16.00 -27.46 15.41
C PHE A 455 -15.06 -28.51 16.03
N ASN A 456 -14.69 -28.29 17.29
CA ASN A 456 -14.05 -29.30 18.09
C ASN A 456 -15.14 -30.16 18.76
N ARG A 457 -15.28 -31.40 18.28
CA ARG A 457 -16.26 -32.39 18.75
C ARG A 457 -15.65 -33.45 19.68
N SER A 458 -14.47 -33.21 20.27
CA SER A 458 -13.85 -34.15 21.22
C SER A 458 -14.76 -34.48 22.41
N ASN A 459 -15.64 -33.55 22.80
CA ASN A 459 -16.72 -33.80 23.74
C ASN A 459 -18.08 -33.51 23.07
N VAL A 460 -18.88 -34.55 22.84
CA VAL A 460 -20.19 -34.45 22.18
C VAL A 460 -21.16 -33.54 22.93
N THR A 461 -20.99 -33.39 24.25
CA THR A 461 -21.85 -32.53 25.09
C THR A 461 -21.45 -31.05 25.10
N ASN A 462 -20.21 -30.71 24.68
CA ASN A 462 -19.72 -29.34 24.66
C ASN A 462 -18.84 -29.09 23.43
N ILE A 463 -19.51 -28.81 22.30
CA ILE A 463 -18.84 -28.51 21.04
C ILE A 463 -18.26 -27.09 21.09
N THR A 464 -16.94 -26.98 21.06
CA THR A 464 -16.24 -25.69 21.06
C THR A 464 -15.78 -25.32 19.65
N LYS A 465 -15.44 -24.05 19.42
CA LYS A 465 -14.85 -23.58 18.15
C LYS A 465 -13.36 -23.35 18.33
N MET A 466 -12.54 -23.90 17.45
CA MET A 466 -11.09 -23.67 17.41
C MET A 466 -10.66 -23.07 16.09
N ILE A 467 -9.52 -22.38 16.06
CA ILE A 467 -8.98 -21.83 14.83
C ILE A 467 -8.31 -22.96 14.03
N TRP A 468 -8.67 -23.08 12.76
CA TRP A 468 -8.08 -24.04 11.83
C TRP A 468 -6.94 -23.42 11.01
N GLY A 469 -7.19 -22.24 10.44
CA GLY A 469 -6.22 -21.59 9.58
C GLY A 469 -6.46 -20.09 9.52
N CYS A 470 -5.41 -19.34 9.17
CA CYS A 470 -5.46 -17.90 9.06
C CYS A 470 -4.52 -17.40 7.96
N SER A 471 -4.88 -16.27 7.36
CA SER A 471 -4.04 -15.62 6.35
C SER A 471 -4.38 -14.13 6.26
N SER A 472 -3.40 -13.32 5.88
CA SER A 472 -3.53 -11.87 5.77
C SER A 472 -4.10 -11.42 4.42
N LEU A 473 -4.93 -10.38 4.43
CA LEU A 473 -5.47 -9.76 3.23
C LEU A 473 -4.42 -8.87 2.57
N SER A 474 -4.04 -9.21 1.35
CA SER A 474 -3.11 -8.44 0.51
C SER A 474 -3.84 -7.78 -0.65
N GLN A 475 -3.42 -6.57 -1.03
CA GLN A 475 -4.01 -5.87 -2.19
C GLN A 475 -3.41 -6.38 -3.51
N TYR A 476 -4.27 -6.55 -4.52
CA TYR A 476 -3.91 -7.00 -5.86
C TYR A 476 -4.31 -5.96 -6.90
N GLN A 477 -3.66 -6.00 -8.06
CA GLN A 477 -4.03 -5.20 -9.22
C GLN A 477 -5.41 -5.62 -9.76
N ARG A 478 -6.01 -4.77 -10.62
CA ARG A 478 -7.33 -5.02 -11.23
C ARG A 478 -7.45 -6.38 -11.93
N ASN A 479 -6.36 -6.87 -12.52
CA ASN A 479 -6.35 -8.18 -13.19
C ASN A 479 -6.38 -9.36 -12.20
N GLY A 480 -6.15 -9.13 -10.91
CA GLY A 480 -6.13 -10.16 -9.87
C GLY A 480 -4.93 -11.12 -9.93
N ILE A 481 -3.96 -10.86 -10.82
CA ILE A 481 -2.80 -11.73 -11.06
C ILE A 481 -1.61 -11.26 -10.23
N TYR A 482 -1.27 -9.97 -10.32
CA TYR A 482 -0.11 -9.41 -9.65
C TYR A 482 -0.49 -8.71 -8.36
N GLN A 483 0.29 -8.95 -7.31
CA GLN A 483 0.18 -8.21 -6.06
C GLN A 483 0.46 -6.71 -6.31
N GLN A 484 -0.29 -5.85 -5.64
CA GLN A 484 -0.10 -4.40 -5.75
C GLN A 484 1.22 -4.01 -5.09
N ASN A 485 2.02 -3.16 -5.75
CA ASN A 485 3.28 -2.68 -5.17
C ASN A 485 3.01 -1.74 -3.98
N MET A 486 3.58 -2.07 -2.83
CA MET A 486 3.48 -1.32 -1.58
C MET A 486 4.80 -0.61 -1.24
N VAL A 487 4.69 0.60 -0.70
CA VAL A 487 5.75 1.26 0.07
C VAL A 487 5.51 0.95 1.54
N THR A 488 6.54 0.40 2.19
CA THR A 488 6.54 0.13 3.62
C THR A 488 7.54 1.07 4.30
N ALA A 489 7.12 1.70 5.39
CA ALA A 489 8.00 2.44 6.29
C ALA A 489 7.96 1.80 7.67
N GLN A 490 9.03 1.95 8.44
CA GLN A 490 9.09 1.47 9.81
C GLN A 490 9.63 2.54 10.76
N VAL A 491 9.21 2.46 12.00
CA VAL A 491 9.75 3.23 13.13
C VAL A 491 10.19 2.23 14.18
N LEU A 492 11.42 2.36 14.64
CA LEU A 492 11.99 1.51 15.69
C LEU A 492 12.28 2.35 16.92
N PHE A 493 11.50 2.15 17.97
CA PHE A 493 11.75 2.70 19.29
C PHE A 493 12.73 1.80 20.04
N ARG A 494 13.79 2.40 20.59
CA ARG A 494 14.83 1.70 21.37
C ARG A 494 14.82 2.09 22.84
N TYR A 495 14.47 3.33 23.16
CA TYR A 495 14.44 3.88 24.50
C TYR A 495 13.58 5.17 24.54
N PRO A 496 12.88 5.49 25.66
CA PRO A 496 12.59 4.64 26.82
C PRO A 496 11.51 3.58 26.55
N VAL A 497 10.89 3.64 25.37
CA VAL A 497 9.97 2.62 24.88
C VAL A 497 10.73 1.77 23.87
N VAL A 498 10.55 0.47 23.93
CA VAL A 498 11.01 -0.51 22.95
C VAL A 498 9.79 -0.90 22.12
N GLY A 499 9.86 -0.68 20.82
CA GLY A 499 8.71 -0.91 19.98
C GLY A 499 8.99 -0.81 18.49
N ARG A 500 8.10 -1.42 17.70
CA ARG A 500 8.16 -1.38 16.25
C ARG A 500 6.81 -0.96 15.69
N VAL A 501 6.84 0.01 14.80
CA VAL A 501 5.66 0.50 14.06
C VAL A 501 5.93 0.34 12.58
N ILE A 502 4.93 -0.13 11.84
CA ILE A 502 5.01 -0.35 10.40
C ILE A 502 3.89 0.45 9.74
N PHE A 503 4.25 1.23 8.73
CA PHE A 503 3.32 1.95 7.87
C PHE A 503 3.32 1.29 6.50
N ARG A 504 2.15 1.04 5.91
CA ARG A 504 2.06 0.52 4.54
C ARG A 504 1.02 1.27 3.73
N GLN A 505 1.41 1.64 2.52
CA GLN A 505 0.57 2.31 1.52
C GLN A 505 1.00 1.82 0.13
N THR A 506 0.15 1.94 -0.87
CA THR A 506 0.49 1.65 -2.26
C THR A 506 1.54 2.66 -2.81
N ALA A 507 2.57 2.15 -3.48
CA ALA A 507 3.80 2.92 -3.79
C ALA A 507 3.55 4.19 -4.61
N GLU A 508 2.68 4.11 -5.61
CA GLU A 508 2.40 5.18 -6.57
C GLU A 508 1.05 5.88 -6.35
N GLN A 509 0.36 5.56 -5.25
CA GLN A 509 -0.98 6.10 -4.98
C GLN A 509 -1.07 6.67 -3.55
N PRO A 510 -0.41 7.82 -3.27
CA PRO A 510 -0.38 8.43 -1.94
C PRO A 510 -1.74 8.91 -1.39
N TRP A 511 -2.80 8.80 -2.18
CA TRP A 511 -4.18 9.11 -1.81
C TRP A 511 -4.97 7.89 -1.32
N GLN A 512 -4.45 6.67 -1.46
CA GLN A 512 -5.03 5.49 -0.83
C GLN A 512 -4.73 5.48 0.67
N ASP A 513 -5.48 4.67 1.41
CA ASP A 513 -5.34 4.58 2.85
C ASP A 513 -3.97 4.00 3.24
N THR A 514 -3.41 4.56 4.31
CA THR A 514 -2.21 4.05 4.95
C THR A 514 -2.59 3.23 6.16
N THR A 515 -2.11 1.98 6.19
CA THR A 515 -2.24 1.12 7.36
C THR A 515 -1.07 1.37 8.31
N VAL A 516 -1.37 1.47 9.61
CA VAL A 516 -0.38 1.68 10.67
C VAL A 516 -0.49 0.54 11.67
N LEU A 517 0.54 -0.30 11.74
CA LEU A 517 0.61 -1.45 12.64
C LEU A 517 1.64 -1.20 13.73
N PHE A 518 1.19 -1.11 14.97
CA PHE A 518 2.04 -1.18 16.15
C PHE A 518 2.21 -2.65 16.52
N GLU A 519 3.43 -3.17 16.40
CA GLU A 519 3.72 -4.58 16.67
C GLU A 519 3.84 -4.88 18.16
N TYR A 520 4.57 -4.03 18.86
CA TYR A 520 4.67 -4.04 20.31
C TYR A 520 5.15 -2.67 20.78
N LEU A 521 4.69 -2.26 21.96
CA LEU A 521 5.21 -1.13 22.70
C LEU A 521 5.42 -1.60 24.14
N ILE A 522 6.67 -1.59 24.57
CA ILE A 522 7.10 -2.10 25.87
C ILE A 522 7.94 -1.01 26.51
N GLN A 523 7.78 -0.75 27.79
CA GLN A 523 8.72 0.10 28.50
C GLN A 523 10.10 -0.59 28.59
N ALA A 524 11.19 0.14 28.35
CA ALA A 524 12.55 -0.42 28.32
C ALA A 524 12.93 -1.07 29.65
N ASP A 525 12.43 -0.54 30.76
CA ASP A 525 12.63 -1.05 32.13
C ASP A 525 11.67 -2.20 32.49
N GLY A 526 11.07 -2.84 31.48
CA GLY A 526 9.83 -3.62 31.45
C GLY A 526 9.71 -4.90 32.32
N SER A 527 10.37 -4.93 33.47
CA SER A 527 10.11 -5.85 34.59
C SER A 527 9.60 -5.14 35.84
N THR A 528 9.75 -3.81 35.95
CA THR A 528 9.48 -3.06 37.19
C THR A 528 8.34 -2.04 37.10
N GLN A 529 7.87 -1.73 35.88
CA GLN A 529 6.86 -0.69 35.66
C GLN A 529 5.52 -1.30 35.22
N ASN A 530 4.43 -0.65 35.64
CA ASN A 530 3.08 -1.05 35.29
C ASN A 530 2.73 -0.66 33.85
N THR A 531 1.73 -1.33 33.27
CA THR A 531 1.13 -0.93 32.00
C THR A 531 0.55 0.48 32.09
N THR A 532 0.81 1.29 31.07
CA THR A 532 0.31 2.66 30.96
C THR A 532 -0.63 2.79 29.75
N HIS A 533 -1.65 3.61 29.88
CA HIS A 533 -2.76 3.76 28.94
C HIS A 533 -2.85 5.19 28.40
N ASP A 534 -3.66 5.38 27.36
CA ASP A 534 -4.03 6.69 26.82
C ASP A 534 -2.88 7.57 26.34
N HIS A 535 -1.83 6.95 25.81
CA HIS A 535 -0.72 7.68 25.20
C HIS A 535 -1.15 8.29 23.86
N ARG A 536 -1.08 9.62 23.78
CA ARG A 536 -1.19 10.34 22.49
C ARG A 536 0.04 10.08 21.65
N TRP A 537 -0.10 10.20 20.34
CA TRP A 537 0.99 10.04 19.39
C TRP A 537 0.78 10.93 18.18
N ALA A 538 1.88 11.42 17.62
CA ALA A 538 1.85 12.32 16.48
C ALA A 538 3.09 12.15 15.60
N ILE A 539 2.97 12.55 14.34
CA ILE A 539 4.12 12.69 13.43
C ILE A 539 4.56 14.14 13.42
N HIS A 540 5.86 14.34 13.61
CA HIS A 540 6.49 15.65 13.68
C HIS A 540 7.29 15.97 12.43
N SER A 541 7.61 17.23 12.21
CA SER A 541 8.15 17.69 10.92
C SER A 541 9.60 17.27 10.67
N ASN A 542 10.42 17.17 11.71
CA ASN A 542 11.85 16.90 11.61
C ASN A 542 12.18 15.45 12.00
N ALA A 543 13.34 14.95 11.55
CA ALA A 543 13.92 13.75 12.12
C ALA A 543 14.27 13.98 13.60
N PRO A 544 14.18 12.96 14.47
CA PRO A 544 14.56 13.13 15.87
C PRO A 544 16.09 13.19 15.97
N GLY A 545 16.57 14.09 16.82
CA GLY A 545 17.97 14.21 17.22
C GLY A 545 18.35 13.16 18.26
N LYS A 546 19.46 13.40 18.96
CA LYS A 546 19.93 12.54 20.08
C LYS A 546 19.34 12.96 21.44
N ASP A 547 18.42 13.92 21.44
CA ASP A 547 17.74 14.45 22.62
C ASP A 547 16.68 13.50 23.20
N PHE A 548 16.46 12.32 22.61
CA PHE A 548 15.63 11.30 23.25
C PHE A 548 16.24 10.72 24.54
N TYR A 549 17.55 10.89 24.76
CA TYR A 549 18.21 10.59 26.04
C TYR A 549 18.10 11.73 27.06
N ASP A 550 17.78 12.94 26.63
CA ASP A 550 17.56 14.07 27.53
C ASP A 550 16.25 13.84 28.30
N TRP A 551 16.32 13.88 29.63
CA TRP A 551 15.14 13.69 30.46
C TRP A 551 14.24 14.94 30.47
N GLN A 552 14.79 16.15 30.42
CA GLN A 552 13.99 17.38 30.56
C GLN A 552 13.52 17.92 29.21
N GLN A 553 14.32 17.75 28.15
CA GLN A 553 14.08 18.32 26.82
C GLN A 553 13.88 17.22 25.77
N ARG A 554 13.15 16.16 26.15
CA ARG A 554 13.04 14.96 25.33
C ARG A 554 12.36 15.23 24.00
N CYS A 555 13.00 14.80 22.91
CA CYS A 555 12.42 14.78 21.55
C CYS A 555 11.97 16.15 21.03
N ILE A 556 12.52 17.25 21.53
CA ILE A 556 12.20 18.61 21.09
C ILE A 556 12.71 18.88 19.67
N SER A 557 13.83 18.27 19.30
CA SER A 557 14.44 18.27 17.96
C SER A 557 13.48 17.88 16.84
N ALA A 558 12.50 17.02 17.13
CA ALA A 558 11.44 16.62 16.22
C ALA A 558 10.63 17.83 15.69
N GLY A 559 10.64 18.95 16.41
CA GLY A 559 9.96 20.18 16.02
C GLY A 559 8.44 20.13 16.23
N PRO A 560 7.65 20.90 15.46
CA PRO A 560 6.19 20.91 15.57
C PRO A 560 5.54 19.72 14.86
N VAL A 561 4.29 19.44 15.22
CA VAL A 561 3.44 18.44 14.55
C VAL A 561 3.37 18.74 13.06
N TYR A 562 3.49 17.70 12.23
CA TYR A 562 3.58 17.83 10.79
C TYR A 562 2.29 18.41 10.19
N ASN A 563 2.39 19.61 9.61
CA ASN A 563 1.25 20.34 9.03
C ASN A 563 1.57 20.86 7.61
N PRO A 564 1.70 19.96 6.61
CA PRO A 564 2.07 20.35 5.25
C PRO A 564 1.02 21.24 4.57
N PHE A 565 -0.26 21.06 4.92
CA PHE A 565 -1.39 21.77 4.33
C PHE A 565 -1.69 23.12 4.99
N ARG A 566 -0.93 23.48 6.04
CA ARG A 566 -1.12 24.71 6.83
C ARG A 566 -2.58 24.85 7.29
N VAL A 567 -3.09 23.77 7.87
CA VAL A 567 -4.38 23.73 8.55
C VAL A 567 -4.31 24.70 9.73
N ASP A 568 -5.28 25.59 9.82
CA ASP A 568 -5.31 26.64 10.84
C ASP A 568 -6.75 26.88 11.33
N TRP A 569 -6.94 26.77 12.65
CA TRP A 569 -8.23 26.88 13.31
C TRP A 569 -8.46 28.26 13.95
N GLY A 570 -7.49 29.18 13.83
CA GLY A 570 -7.53 30.47 14.54
C GLY A 570 -7.52 30.26 16.06
N ASN A 571 -8.37 30.98 16.80
CA ASN A 571 -8.43 30.92 18.27
C ASN A 571 -9.23 29.72 18.83
N ARG A 572 -9.55 28.71 18.01
CA ARG A 572 -10.46 27.60 18.38
C ARG A 572 -9.69 26.33 18.74
N SER A 573 -10.33 25.46 19.53
CA SER A 573 -9.72 24.21 19.99
C SER A 573 -9.59 23.18 18.86
N VAL A 574 -8.71 22.19 19.07
CA VAL A 574 -8.51 21.06 18.15
C VAL A 574 -9.81 20.24 18.03
N ASP A 575 -10.53 20.04 19.13
CA ASP A 575 -11.73 19.20 19.20
C ASP A 575 -12.91 19.75 18.38
N ASP A 576 -12.94 21.06 18.16
CA ASP A 576 -13.99 21.73 17.38
C ASP A 576 -13.88 21.46 15.87
N PHE A 577 -12.68 21.18 15.37
CA PHE A 577 -12.39 21.07 13.93
C PHE A 577 -11.75 19.75 13.50
N CYS A 578 -11.04 19.05 14.37
CA CYS A 578 -10.42 17.78 14.03
C CYS A 578 -11.28 16.61 14.53
N ARG A 579 -11.93 15.90 13.60
CA ARG A 579 -12.66 14.66 13.89
C ARG A 579 -12.22 13.53 12.95
N PRO A 580 -12.31 12.25 13.40
CA PRO A 580 -12.00 11.09 12.55
C PRO A 580 -12.78 11.04 11.23
N SER A 581 -14.05 11.50 11.23
CA SER A 581 -14.90 11.52 10.04
C SER A 581 -14.46 12.54 8.97
N LEU A 582 -13.72 13.58 9.37
CA LEU A 582 -13.19 14.62 8.49
C LEU A 582 -11.68 14.79 8.70
N ALA A 583 -10.93 13.73 8.39
CA ALA A 583 -9.48 13.64 8.59
C ALA A 583 -8.67 14.77 7.91
N SER A 584 -9.21 15.44 6.88
CA SER A 584 -8.54 16.55 6.19
C SER A 584 -8.67 17.90 6.90
N MET A 585 -9.56 18.04 7.90
CA MET A 585 -9.58 19.22 8.80
C MET A 585 -8.57 19.12 9.94
N CYS A 586 -7.90 17.96 10.08
CA CYS A 586 -6.82 17.74 11.02
C CYS A 586 -5.46 18.04 10.37
N ARG A 587 -4.49 18.44 11.20
CA ARG A 587 -3.08 18.43 10.78
C ARG A 587 -2.69 16.97 10.47
N VAL A 588 -1.92 16.76 9.40
CA VAL A 588 -1.51 15.41 8.96
C VAL A 588 -0.77 14.63 10.06
N GLY A 589 -0.01 15.32 10.91
CA GLY A 589 0.70 14.70 12.00
C GLY A 589 -0.13 14.36 13.24
N THR A 590 -1.36 14.88 13.37
CA THR A 590 -2.22 14.65 14.55
C THR A 590 -2.91 13.29 14.42
N MET A 591 -2.27 12.24 14.95
CA MET A 591 -2.73 10.86 14.79
C MET A 591 -3.63 10.39 15.93
N ASP A 592 -3.40 10.86 17.14
CA ASP A 592 -4.23 10.62 18.32
C ASP A 592 -5.71 10.97 18.09
N ALA A 593 -6.00 12.18 17.60
CA ALA A 593 -7.38 12.63 17.38
C ALA A 593 -8.09 11.90 16.21
N ARG A 594 -7.34 11.35 15.25
CA ARG A 594 -7.89 10.67 14.07
C ARG A 594 -8.04 9.16 14.26
N SER A 595 -7.03 8.53 14.86
CA SER A 595 -6.89 7.08 14.96
C SER A 595 -7.14 6.54 16.37
N GLY A 596 -6.93 7.35 17.41
CA GLY A 596 -7.07 6.96 18.82
C GLY A 596 -5.73 6.85 19.57
N THR A 597 -5.80 6.53 20.86
CA THR A 597 -4.65 6.48 21.78
C THR A 597 -3.99 5.08 21.85
N LEU A 598 -2.77 5.05 22.40
CA LEU A 598 -1.94 3.85 22.51
C LEU A 598 -1.85 3.36 23.96
N THR A 599 -1.62 2.05 24.10
CA THR A 599 -1.33 1.39 25.37
C THR A 599 0.11 0.90 25.32
N ILE A 600 0.92 1.20 26.33
CA ILE A 600 2.31 0.74 26.44
C ILE A 600 2.37 -0.31 27.54
N ALA A 601 2.89 -1.49 27.19
CA ALA A 601 2.96 -2.58 28.14
C ALA A 601 4.12 -2.43 29.12
N GLY A 602 3.84 -2.72 30.40
CA GLY A 602 4.86 -2.79 31.44
C GLY A 602 5.83 -3.97 31.26
N GLY A 603 5.48 -4.99 30.45
CA GLY A 603 6.37 -6.13 30.19
C GLY A 603 6.07 -6.92 28.93
N ARG A 604 7.07 -7.69 28.47
CA ARG A 604 7.08 -8.38 27.16
C ARG A 604 5.93 -9.38 26.96
N ARG A 605 5.57 -10.15 28.00
CA ARG A 605 4.51 -11.18 27.91
C ARG A 605 3.13 -10.55 27.68
N VAL A 606 2.89 -9.37 28.28
CA VAL A 606 1.61 -8.67 28.18
C VAL A 606 1.53 -7.88 26.86
N ALA A 607 2.67 -7.38 26.37
CA ALA A 607 2.77 -6.55 25.18
C ALA A 607 2.05 -7.11 23.95
N GLN A 608 2.18 -8.40 23.67
CA GLN A 608 1.54 -9.04 22.51
C GLN A 608 0.00 -8.94 22.56
N LYS A 609 -0.60 -8.88 23.75
CA LYS A 609 -2.06 -8.82 23.92
C LYS A 609 -2.60 -7.39 23.96
N ILE A 610 -1.87 -6.44 24.55
CA ILE A 610 -2.42 -5.10 24.85
C ILE A 610 -1.84 -3.96 24.00
N SER A 611 -0.57 -4.09 23.56
CA SER A 611 0.13 -3.00 22.88
C SER A 611 0.06 -3.11 21.36
N ARG A 612 -0.23 -4.31 20.85
CA ARG A 612 -0.37 -4.56 19.42
C ARG A 612 -1.70 -4.02 18.92
N LYS A 613 -1.67 -3.05 18.01
CA LYS A 613 -2.86 -2.39 17.44
C LYS A 613 -2.64 -2.01 15.98
N MET A 614 -3.70 -2.03 15.19
CA MET A 614 -3.70 -1.61 13.79
C MET A 614 -4.71 -0.48 13.55
N PHE A 615 -4.28 0.56 12.85
CA PHE A 615 -5.09 1.69 12.41
C PHE A 615 -5.05 1.84 10.90
N VAL A 616 -6.07 2.49 10.34
CA VAL A 616 -6.16 2.84 8.92
C VAL A 616 -6.44 4.34 8.83
N ASP A 617 -5.63 5.08 8.08
CA ASP A 617 -5.75 6.53 7.91
C ASP A 617 -5.71 6.93 6.43
N GLY A 618 -6.72 7.68 5.98
CA GLY A 618 -6.86 8.12 4.59
C GLY A 618 -6.14 9.44 4.25
N ASN A 619 -5.45 10.06 5.21
CA ASN A 619 -4.78 11.35 5.06
C ASN A 619 -3.35 11.31 5.67
N LEU A 620 -2.65 10.21 5.45
CA LEU A 620 -1.27 9.99 5.88
C LEU A 620 -0.42 9.43 4.72
N PRO A 621 0.20 10.27 3.89
CA PRO A 621 0.94 9.80 2.72
C PRO A 621 2.35 9.25 3.06
N LEU A 622 2.71 8.10 2.49
CA LEU A 622 4.06 7.53 2.50
C LEU A 622 4.87 7.85 1.24
N SER A 623 4.21 8.21 0.14
CA SER A 623 4.86 8.64 -1.10
C SER A 623 4.41 10.04 -1.52
N GLY A 624 5.05 10.58 -2.56
CA GLY A 624 4.79 11.94 -3.03
C GLY A 624 5.37 13.04 -2.14
N ARG A 625 5.03 14.30 -2.46
CA ARG A 625 5.65 15.50 -1.89
C ARG A 625 5.47 15.65 -0.38
N HIS A 626 4.34 15.19 0.15
CA HIS A 626 4.01 15.33 1.57
C HIS A 626 4.31 14.07 2.38
N SER A 627 5.09 13.14 1.82
CA SER A 627 5.49 11.89 2.48
C SER A 627 6.02 12.11 3.89
N ILE A 628 5.67 11.19 4.80
CA ILE A 628 6.17 11.16 6.18
C ILE A 628 7.54 10.47 6.31
N LEU A 629 8.12 9.95 5.24
CA LEU A 629 9.48 9.39 5.29
C LEU A 629 10.51 10.46 5.71
N GLY A 630 11.43 10.10 6.59
CA GLY A 630 12.43 11.00 7.17
C GLY A 630 11.92 11.91 8.30
N LYS A 631 10.63 11.85 8.62
CA LYS A 631 10.03 12.53 9.78
C LYS A 631 10.17 11.69 11.04
N SER A 632 9.71 12.19 12.17
CA SER A 632 9.71 11.43 13.43
C SER A 632 8.30 11.12 13.92
N LEU A 633 8.10 9.92 14.47
CA LEU A 633 6.94 9.61 15.30
C LEU A 633 7.28 9.91 16.76
N VAL A 634 6.42 10.65 17.44
CA VAL A 634 6.54 11.01 18.85
C VAL A 634 5.36 10.41 19.61
N ILE A 635 5.67 9.73 20.72
CA ILE A 635 4.70 9.23 21.70
C ILE A 635 4.73 10.17 22.90
N TYR A 636 3.56 10.51 23.41
CA TYR A 636 3.37 11.43 24.52
C TYR A 636 2.94 10.69 25.80
N GLU A 637 3.16 11.33 26.93
CA GLU A 637 2.68 10.89 28.24
C GLU A 637 2.32 12.12 29.08
N ASP A 638 1.02 12.41 29.10
CA ASP A 638 0.45 13.61 29.75
C ASP A 638 0.40 13.47 31.28
N SER A 639 0.35 12.23 31.79
CA SER A 639 0.37 11.90 33.21
C SER A 639 1.78 11.85 33.82
N GLY A 640 2.82 12.06 33.00
CA GLY A 640 4.21 11.99 33.44
C GLY A 640 4.65 13.20 34.29
N PRO A 641 5.86 13.16 34.88
CA PRO A 641 6.39 14.27 35.67
C PRO A 641 6.49 15.56 34.85
N LYS A 642 5.90 16.67 35.34
CA LYS A 642 5.88 17.97 34.62
C LYS A 642 7.28 18.46 34.21
N ALA A 643 8.31 18.18 35.01
CA ALA A 643 9.69 18.57 34.73
C ALA A 643 10.31 17.85 33.51
N ARG A 644 9.75 16.71 33.08
CA ARG A 644 10.19 15.93 31.91
C ARG A 644 9.59 16.47 30.60
N GLY A 645 8.49 17.21 30.69
CA GLY A 645 7.62 17.52 29.57
C GLY A 645 6.73 16.34 29.14
N GLU A 646 5.92 16.58 28.12
CA GLU A 646 4.88 15.63 27.64
C GLU A 646 5.43 14.57 26.66
N ARG A 647 6.62 14.76 26.06
CA ARG A 647 7.16 13.84 25.03
C ARG A 647 7.87 12.66 25.69
N LEU A 648 7.36 11.44 25.48
CA LEU A 648 7.89 10.20 26.07
C LEU A 648 9.00 9.56 25.23
N ALA A 649 8.77 9.37 23.94
CA ALA A 649 9.70 8.70 23.04
C ALA A 649 9.57 9.23 21.62
N CYS A 650 10.66 9.25 20.87
CA CYS A 650 10.65 9.60 19.45
C CYS A 650 11.60 8.72 18.65
N SER A 651 11.25 8.46 17.39
CA SER A 651 12.12 7.77 16.45
C SER A 651 11.78 8.13 15.00
N ALA A 652 12.74 7.94 14.11
CA ALA A 652 12.62 8.31 12.70
C ALA A 652 11.75 7.31 11.93
N VAL A 653 10.94 7.82 11.00
CA VAL A 653 10.21 7.04 10.01
C VAL A 653 11.16 6.76 8.85
N ILE A 654 11.59 5.51 8.71
CA ILE A 654 12.56 5.06 7.70
C ILE A 654 11.92 4.06 6.74
N GLY A 655 12.44 3.97 5.52
CA GLY A 655 11.96 2.96 4.54
C GLY A 655 12.25 1.53 5.00
N HIS A 656 11.29 0.63 4.79
CA HIS A 656 11.45 -0.82 4.96
C HIS A 656 11.24 -1.50 3.61
N PHE A 657 12.31 -2.04 3.04
CA PHE A 657 12.32 -2.49 1.66
C PHE A 657 11.90 -3.96 1.52
N ARG A 658 11.24 -4.26 0.40
CA ARG A 658 10.92 -5.64 0.00
C ARG A 658 12.18 -6.49 -0.16
N ARG A 659 12.05 -7.79 0.04
CA ARG A 659 13.13 -8.76 -0.23
C ARG A 659 12.88 -9.46 -1.56
N LYS A 660 13.95 -9.67 -2.31
CA LYS A 660 13.95 -10.40 -3.58
C LYS A 660 15.21 -11.27 -3.63
N VAL A 661 15.03 -12.55 -3.93
CA VAL A 661 16.10 -13.52 -4.13
C VAL A 661 15.98 -14.07 -5.53
N VAL A 662 17.09 -14.22 -6.24
CA VAL A 662 17.11 -14.74 -7.62
C VAL A 662 18.23 -15.77 -7.74
N ALA A 663 17.88 -16.99 -8.09
CA ALA A 663 18.81 -18.00 -8.58
C ALA A 663 18.84 -17.92 -10.11
N LYS A 664 20.00 -17.66 -10.70
CA LYS A 664 20.19 -17.52 -12.16
C LYS A 664 21.46 -18.19 -12.70
N GLU A 665 22.39 -18.49 -11.81
CA GLU A 665 23.66 -19.15 -12.11
C GLU A 665 23.50 -20.62 -11.76
N TRP A 666 23.73 -21.47 -12.75
CA TRP A 666 23.55 -22.91 -12.64
C TRP A 666 24.91 -23.58 -12.77
N TYR A 667 25.13 -24.61 -11.96
CA TYR A 667 26.39 -25.34 -11.89
C TYR A 667 26.13 -26.82 -12.16
N ALA A 668 27.11 -27.49 -12.77
CA ALA A 668 27.05 -28.91 -13.09
C ALA A 668 28.21 -29.66 -12.42
N ASN A 669 28.02 -30.95 -12.18
CA ASN A 669 29.01 -31.85 -11.56
C ASN A 669 29.99 -32.40 -12.62
N GLY A 670 30.73 -31.50 -13.29
CA GLY A 670 31.71 -31.86 -14.34
C GLY A 670 31.12 -32.07 -15.74
N ASP A 671 29.79 -32.17 -15.87
CA ASP A 671 29.09 -32.29 -17.15
C ASP A 671 28.88 -30.94 -17.85
N SER A 672 28.55 -30.97 -19.15
CA SER A 672 28.15 -29.76 -19.87
C SER A 672 26.81 -29.24 -19.35
N LEU A 673 26.79 -28.00 -18.85
CA LEU A 673 25.57 -27.36 -18.38
C LEU A 673 24.58 -27.12 -19.53
N THR A 674 23.44 -27.79 -19.47
CA THR A 674 22.32 -27.65 -20.42
C THR A 674 21.22 -26.72 -19.90
N VAL A 675 21.02 -26.67 -18.58
CA VAL A 675 19.97 -25.89 -17.93
C VAL A 675 20.35 -24.40 -17.87
N SER A 676 19.42 -23.56 -18.30
CA SER A 676 19.52 -22.09 -18.22
C SER A 676 18.19 -21.49 -17.76
N GLY A 677 18.22 -20.31 -17.15
CA GLY A 677 17.02 -19.64 -16.68
C GLY A 677 17.17 -19.02 -15.30
N ARG A 678 16.05 -18.74 -14.64
CA ARG A 678 16.01 -18.15 -13.30
C ARG A 678 14.84 -18.67 -12.45
N VAL A 679 15.06 -18.71 -11.15
CA VAL A 679 14.02 -18.80 -10.13
C VAL A 679 14.09 -17.52 -9.30
N GLU A 680 13.01 -16.76 -9.30
CA GLU A 680 12.89 -15.49 -8.58
C GLU A 680 11.84 -15.63 -7.48
N ILE A 681 12.20 -15.25 -6.25
CA ILE A 681 11.28 -15.20 -5.11
C ILE A 681 11.24 -13.77 -4.63
N THR A 682 10.04 -13.21 -4.50
CA THR A 682 9.84 -11.83 -4.00
C THR A 682 8.84 -11.83 -2.85
N GLN A 683 9.12 -10.99 -1.85
CA GLN A 683 8.23 -10.80 -0.70
C GLN A 683 8.22 -9.31 -0.34
N GLN A 684 7.04 -8.68 -0.38
CA GLN A 684 6.92 -7.24 -0.18
C GLN A 684 7.17 -6.79 1.28
N SER A 685 6.71 -7.58 2.24
CA SER A 685 6.97 -7.43 3.67
C SER A 685 6.87 -8.80 4.36
N GLU A 686 7.25 -8.89 5.63
CA GLU A 686 7.09 -10.13 6.40
C GLU A 686 5.63 -10.61 6.54
N TYR A 687 4.63 -9.74 6.33
CA TYR A 687 3.20 -10.09 6.42
C TYR A 687 2.62 -10.54 5.08
N ASP A 688 3.35 -10.46 3.98
CA ASP A 688 2.84 -10.85 2.68
C ASP A 688 3.26 -12.27 2.32
N VAL A 689 2.48 -12.89 1.43
CA VAL A 689 2.87 -14.13 0.77
C VAL A 689 4.09 -13.91 -0.11
N SER A 690 4.88 -14.97 -0.31
CA SER A 690 6.01 -14.95 -1.23
C SER A 690 5.56 -15.30 -2.64
N ASN A 691 5.89 -14.47 -3.62
CA ASN A 691 5.65 -14.75 -5.03
C ASN A 691 6.89 -15.42 -5.62
N VAL A 692 6.70 -16.60 -6.23
CA VAL A 692 7.75 -17.40 -6.86
C VAL A 692 7.52 -17.39 -8.36
N GLU A 693 8.50 -16.94 -9.15
CA GLU A 693 8.51 -16.97 -10.61
C GLU A 693 9.62 -17.92 -11.07
N VAL A 694 9.27 -18.93 -11.87
CA VAL A 694 10.20 -19.95 -12.36
C VAL A 694 10.25 -19.86 -13.88
N GLN A 695 11.45 -19.75 -14.44
CA GLN A 695 11.71 -19.76 -15.88
C GLN A 695 12.94 -20.62 -16.14
N LEU A 696 12.77 -21.84 -16.65
CA LEU A 696 13.84 -22.80 -16.93
C LEU A 696 13.78 -23.26 -18.39
N LYS A 697 14.95 -23.45 -19.01
CA LYS A 697 15.14 -23.90 -20.40
C LYS A 697 16.29 -24.89 -20.48
N GLY A 698 16.27 -25.75 -21.49
CA GLY A 698 17.34 -26.72 -21.72
C GLY A 698 17.29 -27.90 -20.74
N LEU A 699 16.10 -28.21 -20.23
CA LEU A 699 15.85 -29.36 -19.36
C LEU A 699 15.95 -30.66 -20.18
N GLN A 700 16.69 -31.65 -19.69
CA GLN A 700 16.92 -32.95 -20.31
C GLN A 700 16.78 -34.03 -19.22
N ASP A 701 15.57 -34.57 -19.05
CA ASP A 701 15.22 -35.56 -18.02
C ASP A 701 15.45 -35.10 -16.56
N ASN A 702 15.24 -33.80 -16.29
CA ASN A 702 15.28 -33.25 -14.94
C ASN A 702 14.04 -33.68 -14.14
N ALA A 703 14.23 -34.23 -12.93
CA ALA A 703 13.12 -34.67 -12.07
C ALA A 703 12.45 -33.50 -11.31
N GLY A 704 13.25 -32.57 -10.78
CA GLY A 704 12.76 -31.51 -9.91
C GLY A 704 13.75 -30.38 -9.62
N TYR A 705 13.32 -29.46 -8.76
CA TYR A 705 14.02 -28.25 -8.35
C TYR A 705 13.72 -27.99 -6.87
N HIS A 706 14.79 -27.72 -6.10
CA HIS A 706 14.75 -27.64 -4.64
C HIS A 706 15.66 -26.54 -4.11
N ILE A 707 15.40 -26.10 -2.88
CA ILE A 707 16.26 -25.20 -2.10
C ILE A 707 16.96 -26.04 -1.04
N HIS A 708 18.28 -26.05 -1.07
CA HIS A 708 19.13 -26.81 -0.16
C HIS A 708 19.60 -25.95 1.04
N ARG A 709 20.18 -26.62 2.05
CA ARG A 709 20.61 -25.97 3.30
C ARG A 709 21.86 -25.11 3.13
N THR A 710 22.74 -25.45 2.20
CA THR A 710 24.01 -24.74 1.97
C THR A 710 24.09 -24.17 0.55
N PRO A 711 24.86 -23.07 0.35
CA PRO A 711 25.09 -22.48 -0.96
C PRO A 711 26.02 -23.36 -1.82
N VAL A 712 25.93 -23.18 -3.14
CA VAL A 712 26.79 -23.88 -4.11
C VAL A 712 28.20 -23.28 -4.09
N GLU A 713 29.23 -24.10 -3.91
CA GLU A 713 30.63 -23.68 -3.98
C GLU A 713 31.24 -24.01 -5.35
N ALA A 714 31.27 -23.01 -6.25
CA ALA A 714 31.70 -23.17 -7.65
C ALA A 714 33.13 -23.72 -7.86
N ASN A 715 33.99 -23.64 -6.84
CA ASN A 715 35.38 -24.11 -6.93
C ASN A 715 35.53 -25.62 -6.69
N LEU A 716 34.46 -26.30 -6.26
CA LEU A 716 34.47 -27.75 -6.07
C LEU A 716 34.33 -28.46 -7.43
N ALA A 717 34.95 -29.63 -7.56
CA ALA A 717 34.78 -30.48 -8.75
C ALA A 717 33.33 -30.97 -8.90
N PHE A 718 32.63 -31.14 -7.78
CA PHE A 718 31.23 -31.61 -7.71
C PHE A 718 30.40 -30.67 -6.82
N PRO A 719 30.13 -29.44 -7.27
CA PRO A 719 29.53 -28.39 -6.45
C PRO A 719 28.04 -28.63 -6.12
N CYS A 720 27.38 -29.56 -6.82
CA CYS A 720 25.97 -29.89 -6.66
C CYS A 720 25.75 -31.29 -6.06
N GLU A 721 26.77 -31.91 -5.46
CA GLU A 721 26.64 -33.22 -4.80
C GLU A 721 25.90 -33.09 -3.45
N ALA A 722 25.10 -34.09 -3.07
CA ALA A 722 24.35 -34.10 -1.81
C ALA A 722 25.23 -33.96 -0.55
N SER A 723 26.49 -34.40 -0.62
CA SER A 723 27.51 -34.23 0.44
C SER A 723 27.85 -32.74 0.69
N THR A 724 27.74 -31.91 -0.35
CA THR A 724 28.10 -30.48 -0.34
C THR A 724 26.90 -29.57 -0.06
N LEU A 725 25.75 -29.88 -0.66
CA LEU A 725 24.50 -29.11 -0.51
C LEU A 725 23.65 -29.53 0.70
N TYR A 726 23.96 -30.69 1.28
CA TYR A 726 23.12 -31.38 2.27
C TYR A 726 21.67 -31.58 1.77
N GLY A 727 20.76 -31.97 2.66
CA GLY A 727 19.35 -32.16 2.33
C GLY A 727 18.61 -30.85 2.01
N HIS A 728 17.32 -30.98 1.71
CA HIS A 728 16.44 -29.84 1.49
C HIS A 728 16.38 -28.93 2.72
N TRP A 729 16.14 -27.64 2.48
CA TRP A 729 15.86 -26.70 3.55
C TRP A 729 14.52 -27.04 4.20
N ASN A 730 14.56 -27.46 5.46
CA ASN A 730 13.41 -27.98 6.18
C ASN A 730 13.44 -27.51 7.65
N PRO A 731 13.19 -26.22 7.93
CA PRO A 731 13.27 -25.67 9.29
C PRO A 731 12.15 -26.15 10.23
N PHE A 732 11.13 -26.83 9.71
CA PHE A 732 10.00 -27.36 10.49
C PHE A 732 10.04 -28.89 10.62
N ASP A 733 11.15 -29.53 10.23
CA ASP A 733 11.35 -30.97 10.31
C ASP A 733 10.17 -31.78 9.73
N VAL A 734 9.59 -31.29 8.63
CA VAL A 734 8.50 -31.98 7.92
C VAL A 734 9.01 -33.31 7.41
N SER A 735 8.36 -34.41 7.77
CA SER A 735 8.76 -35.74 7.32
C SER A 735 8.42 -35.94 5.83
N PRO A 736 9.39 -36.23 4.95
CA PRO A 736 9.13 -36.48 3.52
C PRO A 736 8.18 -37.66 3.28
N LYS A 737 8.16 -38.64 4.19
CA LYS A 737 7.30 -39.83 4.08
C LYS A 737 5.81 -39.52 4.26
N SER A 738 5.49 -38.42 4.94
CA SER A 738 4.11 -37.95 5.16
C SER A 738 3.65 -36.93 4.12
N SER A 739 4.56 -36.47 3.25
CA SER A 739 4.22 -35.48 2.23
C SER A 739 3.31 -36.11 1.16
N PRO A 740 2.21 -35.43 0.76
CA PRO A 740 1.35 -35.90 -0.31
C PRO A 740 2.07 -35.94 -1.67
N PRO A 741 1.51 -36.59 -2.70
CA PRO A 741 2.06 -36.55 -4.05
C PRO A 741 2.24 -35.10 -4.55
N PRO A 742 3.21 -34.81 -5.43
CA PRO A 742 3.50 -33.45 -5.90
C PRO A 742 2.25 -32.67 -6.33
N LYS A 743 2.18 -31.40 -5.96
CA LYS A 743 1.08 -30.44 -6.26
C LYS A 743 -0.28 -30.76 -5.61
N ARG A 744 -0.42 -31.89 -4.89
CA ARG A 744 -1.70 -32.32 -4.28
C ARG A 744 -1.89 -31.91 -2.82
N GLY A 745 -0.83 -31.59 -2.09
CA GLY A 745 -0.91 -31.17 -0.70
C GLY A 745 -1.02 -29.66 -0.51
N THR A 746 -1.11 -29.26 0.75
CA THR A 746 -0.92 -27.88 1.18
C THR A 746 0.56 -27.58 1.42
N THR A 747 0.98 -26.30 1.33
CA THR A 747 2.41 -25.92 1.37
C THR A 747 3.12 -26.23 2.69
N ASP A 748 2.38 -26.41 3.77
CA ASP A 748 2.86 -26.82 5.09
C ASP A 748 3.14 -28.33 5.20
N GLN A 749 2.64 -29.16 4.26
CA GLN A 749 2.85 -30.61 4.26
C GLN A 749 4.12 -31.06 3.54
N TYR A 750 4.81 -30.12 2.90
CA TYR A 750 6.08 -30.36 2.20
C TYR A 750 7.23 -29.69 2.95
N GLU A 751 8.42 -30.24 2.77
CA GLU A 751 9.64 -29.55 3.18
C GLU A 751 9.69 -28.16 2.54
N MET A 752 10.17 -27.17 3.30
CA MET A 752 10.07 -25.79 2.87
C MET A 752 10.78 -25.51 1.54
N GLY A 753 11.94 -26.14 1.37
CA GLY A 753 12.75 -26.09 0.15
C GLY A 753 12.34 -27.06 -0.94
N ASP A 754 11.36 -27.94 -0.73
CA ASP A 754 10.88 -28.85 -1.79
C ASP A 754 9.86 -28.15 -2.70
N LEU A 755 10.37 -27.38 -3.67
CA LEU A 755 9.52 -26.65 -4.61
C LEU A 755 8.80 -27.59 -5.59
N SER A 756 9.44 -28.68 -6.01
CA SER A 756 8.79 -29.69 -6.87
C SER A 756 7.65 -30.43 -6.18
N GLY A 757 7.79 -30.77 -4.90
CA GLY A 757 6.67 -31.31 -4.12
C GLY A 757 5.50 -30.33 -4.05
N LYS A 758 5.77 -29.05 -3.79
CA LYS A 758 4.74 -28.01 -3.66
C LYS A 758 4.03 -27.66 -4.98
N PHE A 759 4.79 -27.52 -6.06
CA PHE A 759 4.31 -26.89 -7.30
C PHE A 759 4.28 -27.84 -8.52
N GLY A 760 4.92 -29.00 -8.43
CA GLY A 760 5.01 -30.00 -9.49
C GLY A 760 6.46 -30.24 -9.94
N GLY A 761 6.74 -31.46 -10.43
CA GLY A 761 8.06 -31.84 -10.96
C GLY A 761 8.33 -31.34 -12.37
N LEU A 762 9.51 -31.67 -12.90
CA LEU A 762 10.00 -31.24 -14.23
C LEU A 762 10.09 -32.38 -15.25
N GLU A 763 9.59 -33.57 -14.92
CA GLU A 763 9.68 -34.76 -15.76
C GLU A 763 9.05 -34.56 -17.15
N GLY A 764 9.81 -34.88 -18.20
CA GLY A 764 9.35 -34.80 -19.60
C GLY A 764 9.20 -33.39 -20.18
N VAL A 765 9.69 -32.35 -19.48
CA VAL A 765 9.59 -30.95 -19.90
C VAL A 765 10.96 -30.43 -20.37
N THR A 766 11.02 -29.72 -21.50
CA THR A 766 12.26 -29.10 -22.03
C THR A 766 12.39 -27.61 -21.69
N GLN A 767 11.26 -26.92 -21.51
CA GLN A 767 11.14 -25.55 -21.05
C GLN A 767 9.97 -25.44 -20.07
N PHE A 768 10.19 -24.78 -18.94
CA PHE A 768 9.21 -24.63 -17.88
C PHE A 768 9.10 -23.16 -17.46
N GLU A 769 7.89 -22.60 -17.48
CA GLU A 769 7.61 -21.25 -17.01
C GLU A 769 6.30 -21.25 -16.23
N ASP A 770 6.35 -20.80 -14.98
CA ASP A 770 5.17 -20.71 -14.12
C ASP A 770 5.38 -19.71 -12.97
N ALA A 771 4.29 -19.29 -12.32
CA ALA A 771 4.30 -18.37 -11.20
C ALA A 771 3.35 -18.82 -10.08
N TYR A 772 3.83 -18.80 -8.84
CA TYR A 772 3.14 -19.33 -7.67
C TYR A 772 3.13 -18.35 -6.50
N ASN A 773 2.13 -18.49 -5.63
CA ASN A 773 2.08 -17.83 -4.33
C ASN A 773 2.33 -18.88 -3.24
N ASP A 774 3.40 -18.72 -2.46
CA ASP A 774 3.72 -19.59 -1.33
C ASP A 774 3.44 -18.87 -0.01
N THR A 775 2.59 -19.46 0.82
CA THR A 775 2.28 -18.98 2.17
C THR A 775 3.30 -19.44 3.19
N ASN A 776 4.25 -20.32 2.84
CA ASN A 776 5.21 -20.99 3.71
C ASN A 776 6.66 -20.91 3.20
N LEU A 777 7.04 -19.79 2.56
CA LEU A 777 8.41 -19.55 2.07
C LEU A 777 8.90 -18.12 2.36
N PRO A 778 9.04 -17.69 3.62
CA PRO A 778 9.34 -16.30 3.97
C PRO A 778 10.81 -15.92 3.68
N LEU A 779 11.01 -14.72 3.13
CA LEU A 779 12.32 -14.09 2.94
C LEU A 779 12.75 -13.22 4.12
N PHE A 780 11.82 -12.79 4.99
CA PHE A 780 12.13 -11.88 6.11
C PHE A 780 12.80 -12.53 7.34
N GLY A 781 12.91 -13.86 7.36
CA GLY A 781 13.53 -14.64 8.43
C GLY A 781 12.59 -14.89 9.63
N TYR A 782 12.81 -15.99 10.34
CA TYR A 782 12.05 -16.37 11.53
C TYR A 782 12.65 -15.69 12.77
N ASN A 783 11.87 -14.85 13.45
CA ASN A 783 12.24 -14.33 14.77
C ASN A 783 11.56 -15.17 15.85
N ASN A 784 12.13 -16.33 16.16
CA ASN A 784 12.05 -16.86 17.51
C ASN A 784 13.39 -17.46 17.89
N HIS A 785 13.71 -17.39 19.18
CA HIS A 785 15.02 -17.68 19.75
C HIS A 785 15.46 -19.15 19.58
N SER A 786 15.84 -19.57 18.38
CA SER A 786 16.81 -20.66 18.27
C SER A 786 18.18 -20.04 18.54
N HIS A 787 18.89 -20.57 19.52
CA HIS A 787 20.26 -20.20 19.83
C HIS A 787 21.26 -20.63 18.74
N GLU A 788 20.77 -21.05 17.57
CA GLU A 788 21.61 -21.50 16.47
C GLU A 788 21.46 -20.52 15.31
N ARG A 789 22.36 -19.54 15.33
CA ARG A 789 22.66 -18.72 14.17
C ARG A 789 23.34 -19.63 13.14
N PHE A 790 22.60 -20.07 12.14
CA PHE A 790 23.13 -20.96 11.10
C PHE A 790 23.89 -20.24 9.97
N ALA A 791 23.69 -18.93 9.82
CA ALA A 791 24.57 -18.07 9.02
C ALA A 791 24.37 -16.59 9.39
N CYS A 792 25.44 -15.81 9.28
CA CYS A 792 25.40 -14.35 9.26
C CYS A 792 26.16 -13.89 8.02
N ALA A 793 25.54 -13.04 7.21
CA ALA A 793 26.22 -12.24 6.20
C ALA A 793 25.98 -10.77 6.54
N ASN A 794 26.99 -9.93 6.34
CA ASN A 794 26.78 -8.49 6.38
C ASN A 794 25.96 -8.11 5.14
N ILE A 795 24.68 -7.80 5.34
CA ILE A 795 23.89 -7.09 4.33
C ILE A 795 24.28 -5.63 4.45
N GLU A 796 25.20 -5.22 3.60
CA GLU A 796 25.65 -3.84 3.55
C GLU A 796 24.81 -3.08 2.50
N PRO A 797 24.37 -1.84 2.78
CA PRO A 797 23.53 -1.08 1.86
C PRO A 797 24.23 -0.88 0.52
N ASP A 798 23.53 -1.16 -0.59
CA ASP A 798 24.05 -0.87 -1.92
C ASP A 798 23.89 0.64 -2.22
N HIS A 799 24.97 1.40 -2.06
CA HIS A 799 25.03 2.80 -2.48
C HIS A 799 25.57 2.86 -3.91
N ASN A 800 24.89 3.58 -4.80
CA ASN A 800 25.37 3.85 -6.16
C ASN A 800 25.75 5.32 -6.28
N VAL A 801 27.04 5.63 -6.18
CA VAL A 801 27.60 6.97 -6.36
C VAL A 801 28.05 7.14 -7.80
N ILE A 802 27.56 8.18 -8.46
CA ILE A 802 27.85 8.46 -9.88
C ILE A 802 28.75 9.68 -9.96
N LYS A 803 29.91 9.57 -10.63
CA LYS A 803 30.87 10.66 -10.79
C LYS A 803 31.35 10.79 -12.23
N TYR A 804 31.54 12.03 -12.67
CA TYR A 804 32.24 12.33 -13.91
C TYR A 804 33.74 12.37 -13.67
N ILE A 805 34.51 11.73 -14.56
CA ILE A 805 35.95 11.90 -14.61
C ILE A 805 36.38 12.44 -15.95
N ASN A 806 37.39 13.32 -15.93
CA ASN A 806 38.03 13.88 -17.11
C ASN A 806 39.50 13.46 -17.09
N LEU A 807 39.90 12.60 -18.02
CA LEU A 807 41.25 12.08 -18.12
C LEU A 807 41.93 12.58 -19.38
N GLN A 808 43.25 12.79 -19.30
CA GLN A 808 44.07 12.99 -20.48
C GLN A 808 44.15 11.67 -21.27
N LYS A 809 43.88 11.71 -22.58
CA LYS A 809 43.82 10.51 -23.43
C LYS A 809 45.23 10.14 -23.93
N PRO A 810 45.87 9.05 -23.46
CA PRO A 810 47.10 8.55 -24.04
C PRO A 810 46.87 7.97 -25.45
N PRO A 811 47.91 7.86 -26.30
CA PRO A 811 47.79 7.46 -27.71
C PRO A 811 47.19 6.07 -27.96
N ARG A 812 47.12 5.18 -26.96
CA ARG A 812 46.44 3.87 -27.02
C ARG A 812 45.50 3.67 -25.82
N PHE A 813 44.56 4.59 -25.63
CA PHE A 813 43.62 4.51 -24.50
C PHE A 813 42.45 3.56 -24.79
N VAL A 814 42.28 2.54 -23.95
CA VAL A 814 41.13 1.63 -23.96
C VAL A 814 40.44 1.69 -22.59
N VAL A 815 39.14 1.99 -22.58
CA VAL A 815 38.36 2.19 -21.33
C VAL A 815 38.35 0.93 -20.45
N ALA A 816 38.21 -0.25 -21.05
CA ALA A 816 38.23 -1.52 -20.31
C ALA A 816 39.57 -1.76 -19.60
N GLN A 817 40.69 -1.52 -20.30
CA GLN A 817 42.04 -1.67 -19.72
C GLN A 817 42.27 -0.66 -18.58
N PHE A 818 41.82 0.58 -18.76
CA PHE A 818 41.86 1.58 -17.70
C PHE A 818 41.09 1.14 -16.45
N LEU A 819 39.89 0.58 -16.62
CA LEU A 819 39.07 0.11 -15.50
C LEU A 819 39.69 -1.08 -14.78
N ASP A 820 40.23 -2.05 -15.50
CA ASP A 820 40.87 -3.21 -14.91
C ASP A 820 42.12 -2.82 -14.12
N GLU A 821 42.92 -1.88 -14.64
CA GLU A 821 44.05 -1.32 -13.90
C GLU A 821 43.58 -0.61 -12.63
N LEU A 822 42.52 0.20 -12.70
CA LEU A 822 41.99 0.95 -11.56
C LEU A 822 41.39 0.01 -10.49
N ARG A 823 40.65 -1.01 -10.89
CA ARG A 823 40.13 -2.07 -10.01
C ARG A 823 41.27 -2.84 -9.34
N SER A 824 42.32 -3.17 -10.08
CA SER A 824 43.49 -3.89 -9.55
C SER A 824 44.27 -3.07 -8.51
N VAL A 825 44.41 -1.76 -8.73
CA VAL A 825 45.09 -0.85 -7.80
C VAL A 825 44.20 -0.55 -6.60
N MET A 826 42.88 -0.42 -6.75
CA MET A 826 41.99 -0.20 -5.61
C MET A 826 41.65 -1.48 -4.84
N GLY A 827 41.90 -2.66 -5.42
CA GLY A 827 41.62 -3.96 -4.80
C GLY A 827 40.13 -4.26 -4.69
N ILE A 828 39.33 -3.81 -5.66
CA ILE A 828 37.86 -3.96 -5.66
C ILE A 828 37.38 -4.87 -6.80
N PRO A 829 36.28 -5.62 -6.61
CA PRO A 829 35.72 -6.48 -7.64
C PRO A 829 35.01 -5.68 -8.74
N GLU A 830 34.83 -6.31 -9.91
CA GLU A 830 34.24 -5.68 -11.11
C GLU A 830 32.86 -5.05 -10.85
N TRP A 831 32.03 -5.67 -10.03
CA TRP A 831 30.68 -5.20 -9.75
C TRP A 831 30.62 -3.94 -8.85
N MET A 832 31.70 -3.58 -8.16
CA MET A 832 31.77 -2.36 -7.32
C MET A 832 32.16 -1.10 -8.09
N LEU A 833 32.73 -1.23 -9.30
CA LEU A 833 33.17 -0.10 -10.11
C LEU A 833 32.90 -0.38 -11.59
N ASP A 834 32.02 0.40 -12.19
CA ASP A 834 31.56 0.22 -13.57
C ASP A 834 31.51 1.55 -14.32
N VAL A 835 31.56 1.53 -15.66
CA VAL A 835 31.48 2.74 -16.49
C VAL A 835 30.36 2.62 -17.51
N ASP A 836 29.57 3.68 -17.64
CA ASP A 836 28.60 3.78 -18.72
C ASP A 836 29.31 4.17 -20.03
N ALA A 837 29.84 3.17 -20.73
CA ALA A 837 30.59 3.36 -21.97
C ALA A 837 29.80 4.14 -23.04
N ARG A 838 28.46 4.07 -23.02
CA ARG A 838 27.55 4.75 -23.96
C ARG A 838 27.50 6.28 -23.76
N LYS A 839 27.92 6.77 -22.60
CA LYS A 839 27.94 8.21 -22.26
C LYS A 839 29.34 8.82 -22.25
N THR A 840 30.34 8.10 -22.77
CA THR A 840 31.71 8.58 -22.92
C THR A 840 31.81 9.65 -24.00
N LYS A 841 32.50 10.75 -23.74
CA LYS A 841 32.69 11.87 -24.68
C LYS A 841 34.16 12.24 -24.80
N GLU A 842 34.61 12.58 -26.01
CA GLU A 842 35.92 13.19 -26.22
C GLU A 842 35.82 14.71 -26.09
N LEU A 843 36.79 15.31 -25.43
CA LEU A 843 36.91 16.74 -25.17
C LEU A 843 38.23 17.27 -25.74
N HIS A 844 38.28 18.58 -26.02
CA HIS A 844 39.48 19.27 -26.49
C HIS A 844 40.13 18.63 -27.74
N GLY A 845 39.34 18.32 -28.76
CA GLY A 845 39.84 17.79 -30.04
C GLY A 845 40.46 16.39 -29.94
N GLY A 846 39.99 15.56 -29.00
CA GLY A 846 40.48 14.20 -28.79
C GLY A 846 41.62 14.08 -27.77
N ALA A 847 42.07 15.19 -27.19
CA ALA A 847 43.15 15.20 -26.18
C ALA A 847 42.69 14.71 -24.79
N CYS A 848 41.38 14.81 -24.50
CA CYS A 848 40.82 14.35 -23.22
C CYS A 848 39.56 13.51 -23.43
N ILE A 849 39.28 12.64 -22.46
CA ILE A 849 38.11 11.77 -22.42
C ILE A 849 37.33 11.98 -21.13
N GLN A 850 36.02 12.19 -21.26
CA GLN A 850 35.08 12.29 -20.17
C GLN A 850 34.23 11.03 -20.11
N MET A 851 34.12 10.42 -18.92
CA MET A 851 33.29 9.24 -18.71
C MET A 851 32.59 9.28 -17.34
N ILE A 852 31.47 8.54 -17.25
CA ILE A 852 30.69 8.41 -16.03
C ILE A 852 31.05 7.11 -15.36
N ILE A 853 31.53 7.19 -14.12
CA ILE A 853 31.90 6.05 -13.30
C ILE A 853 30.82 5.85 -12.23
N HIS A 854 30.40 4.60 -12.07
CA HIS A 854 29.49 4.12 -11.04
C HIS A 854 30.27 3.38 -9.98
N PHE A 855 30.26 3.89 -8.76
CA PHE A 855 30.75 3.21 -7.57
C PHE A 855 29.55 2.57 -6.89
N LYS A 856 29.55 1.25 -6.76
CA LYS A 856 28.44 0.47 -6.21
C LYS A 856 28.86 -0.19 -4.89
N GLY A 857 27.89 -0.46 -4.04
CA GLY A 857 28.12 -1.06 -2.74
C GLY A 857 28.29 -0.06 -1.59
N PRO A 858 28.44 -0.58 -0.37
CA PRO A 858 28.36 0.17 0.90
C PRO A 858 29.50 1.16 1.12
N LEU A 859 30.64 0.94 0.46
CA LEU A 859 31.80 1.81 0.51
C LEU A 859 31.85 2.80 -0.67
N ALA A 860 30.80 2.92 -1.49
CA ALA A 860 30.82 3.70 -2.74
C ALA A 860 31.38 5.13 -2.59
N HIS A 861 31.03 5.85 -1.52
CA HIS A 861 31.60 7.18 -1.24
C HIS A 861 33.10 7.16 -0.93
N ARG A 862 33.57 6.14 -0.22
CA ARG A 862 35.01 5.95 0.08
C ARG A 862 35.77 5.55 -1.17
N LEU A 863 35.20 4.68 -2.01
CA LEU A 863 35.77 4.29 -3.29
C LEU A 863 35.95 5.51 -4.20
N GLU A 864 34.97 6.41 -4.25
CA GLU A 864 35.06 7.65 -5.03
C GLU A 864 36.18 8.58 -4.55
N LEU A 865 36.36 8.71 -3.24
CA LEU A 865 37.43 9.52 -2.65
C LEU A 865 38.82 8.92 -2.91
N ASP A 866 38.97 7.61 -2.75
CA ASP A 866 40.23 6.92 -2.98
C ASP A 866 40.63 6.94 -4.46
N MET A 867 39.65 6.83 -5.36
CA MET A 867 39.86 7.01 -6.80
C MET A 867 40.30 8.43 -7.15
N SER A 868 39.66 9.44 -6.54
CA SER A 868 40.04 10.86 -6.72
C SER A 868 41.47 11.12 -6.26
N ARG A 869 41.89 10.55 -5.12
CA ARG A 869 43.27 10.62 -4.63
C ARG A 869 44.25 9.89 -5.54
N LEU A 870 43.88 8.69 -6.00
CA LEU A 870 44.73 7.89 -6.87
C LEU A 870 45.00 8.59 -8.21
N ILE A 871 44.01 9.26 -8.80
CA ILE A 871 44.19 10.00 -10.06
C ILE A 871 44.94 11.32 -9.84
N ALA A 872 44.75 11.99 -8.71
CA ALA A 872 45.45 13.24 -8.40
C ALA A 872 46.93 13.03 -8.02
N ALA A 873 47.22 12.03 -7.17
CA ALA A 873 48.56 11.76 -6.65
C ALA A 873 49.31 10.67 -7.43
N GLY A 874 48.63 9.91 -8.30
CA GLY A 874 49.21 8.82 -9.09
C GLY A 874 49.52 7.54 -8.29
N ARG A 875 49.20 7.52 -6.98
CA ARG A 875 49.55 6.43 -6.06
C ARG A 875 48.50 6.24 -4.96
N LEU A 876 48.27 4.98 -4.56
CA LEU A 876 47.41 4.58 -3.45
C LEU A 876 48.08 3.46 -2.64
N ASP A 877 48.60 3.78 -1.46
CA ASP A 877 49.44 2.86 -0.67
C ASP A 877 48.68 1.63 -0.13
N ALA A 878 47.40 1.74 0.24
CA ALA A 878 46.57 0.64 0.75
C ALA A 878 45.32 0.42 -0.13
N PRO A 879 44.81 -0.83 -0.27
CA PRO A 879 43.61 -1.09 -1.05
C PRO A 879 42.39 -0.45 -0.38
N SER A 880 41.42 -0.03 -1.19
CA SER A 880 40.19 0.58 -0.72
C SER A 880 39.26 -0.43 -0.03
N LEU A 881 39.33 -1.70 -0.45
CA LEU A 881 38.71 -2.83 0.24
C LEU A 881 39.78 -3.56 1.07
N PHE A 882 39.64 -3.52 2.39
CA PHE A 882 40.51 -4.28 3.30
C PHE A 882 39.86 -5.60 3.66
N ILE A 883 40.50 -6.72 3.31
CA ILE A 883 40.07 -8.07 3.69
C ILE A 883 40.98 -8.54 4.83
N PRO A 884 40.45 -8.71 6.07
CA PRO A 884 41.27 -9.18 7.19
C PRO A 884 41.96 -10.51 6.86
N GLY A 885 43.28 -10.57 7.05
CA GLY A 885 44.07 -11.79 6.80
C GLY A 885 44.50 -12.03 5.35
N TYR A 886 44.10 -11.19 4.39
CA TYR A 886 44.52 -11.29 2.98
C TYR A 886 45.30 -10.04 2.54
N VAL A 887 46.56 -10.23 2.15
CA VAL A 887 47.44 -9.17 1.62
C VAL A 887 47.92 -9.58 0.24
N ASN A 888 47.43 -8.92 -0.81
CA ASN A 888 47.91 -9.14 -2.17
C ASN A 888 49.31 -8.52 -2.35
N GLN A 889 50.36 -9.33 -2.20
CA GLN A 889 51.76 -8.91 -2.35
C GLN A 889 52.12 -8.45 -3.78
N LYS A 890 51.30 -8.77 -4.79
CA LYS A 890 51.53 -8.40 -6.20
C LYS A 890 50.69 -7.20 -6.65
N ARG A 891 49.98 -6.52 -5.74
CA ARG A 891 49.14 -5.36 -6.04
C ARG A 891 50.00 -4.18 -6.55
N LYS A 892 49.64 -3.62 -7.70
CA LYS A 892 50.20 -2.35 -8.18
C LYS A 892 49.66 -1.21 -7.29
N ALA A 893 50.51 -0.28 -6.88
CA ALA A 893 50.13 0.87 -6.05
C ALA A 893 49.96 2.17 -6.85
N THR A 894 50.27 2.17 -8.15
CA THR A 894 50.35 3.37 -8.99
C THR A 894 49.61 3.20 -10.30
N ILE A 895 49.08 4.30 -10.85
CA ILE A 895 48.49 4.35 -12.19
C ILE A 895 49.18 5.43 -13.04
N SER A 896 49.17 5.27 -14.37
CA SER A 896 49.80 6.20 -15.31
C SER A 896 48.86 7.28 -15.87
N TYR A 897 47.61 7.33 -15.41
CA TYR A 897 46.60 8.28 -15.89
C TYR A 897 46.57 9.56 -15.05
N ARG A 898 46.30 10.70 -15.70
CA ARG A 898 46.24 12.02 -15.06
C ARG A 898 44.92 12.73 -15.38
N THR A 899 44.48 13.60 -14.47
CA THR A 899 43.33 14.47 -14.71
C THR A 899 43.60 15.41 -15.88
N CYS A 900 42.59 15.64 -16.72
CA CYS A 900 42.62 16.67 -17.74
C CYS A 900 42.45 18.04 -17.05
N GLY A 901 43.51 18.85 -17.01
CA GLY A 901 43.49 20.15 -16.35
C GLY A 901 42.66 21.19 -17.08
N VAL A 902 41.85 21.96 -16.33
CA VAL A 902 41.37 23.28 -16.79
C VAL A 902 42.59 24.18 -16.83
N ARG A 903 42.97 24.69 -18.00
CA ARG A 903 44.00 25.73 -18.11
C ARG A 903 43.50 26.98 -17.39
N ASP A 904 44.22 27.42 -16.36
CA ASP A 904 44.10 28.78 -15.86
C ASP A 904 44.61 29.76 -16.93
N THR A 905 43.82 30.78 -17.25
CA THR A 905 44.15 31.83 -18.22
C THR A 905 45.25 32.79 -17.74
N ASN A 906 45.78 32.61 -16.53
CA ASN A 906 46.78 33.50 -15.91
C ASN A 906 48.18 32.91 -15.72
N GLU A 907 48.45 31.68 -16.19
CA GLU A 907 49.81 31.13 -16.10
C GLU A 907 50.68 31.65 -17.25
N LYS A 908 51.46 32.71 -16.95
CA LYS A 908 52.42 33.31 -17.89
C LYS A 908 53.49 32.28 -18.28
N ARG A 909 53.65 32.09 -19.59
CA ARG A 909 54.79 31.40 -20.22
C ARG A 909 56.13 31.98 -19.74
N THR A 910 56.81 31.32 -18.82
CA THR A 910 58.27 31.42 -18.74
C THR A 910 58.87 30.49 -19.78
N LYS A 911 59.17 31.07 -20.95
CA LYS A 911 60.12 30.48 -21.90
C LYS A 911 61.49 30.47 -21.21
N ASN A 912 62.09 29.29 -21.06
CA ASN A 912 63.55 29.16 -21.15
C ASN A 912 63.86 27.94 -22.01
N PHE A 913 64.12 28.25 -23.27
CA PHE A 913 64.76 27.38 -24.25
C PHE A 913 66.26 27.45 -23.97
N LYS A 914 66.92 26.33 -23.69
CA LYS A 914 68.29 26.05 -24.12
C LYS A 914 68.48 24.52 -24.13
N GLY A 915 68.55 23.98 -25.33
CA GLY A 915 69.10 22.65 -25.57
C GLY A 915 70.63 22.69 -25.57
N GLY A 916 71.24 21.53 -25.43
CA GLY A 916 72.68 21.34 -25.58
C GLY A 916 73.11 19.96 -25.10
N PHE A 917 73.50 19.11 -26.04
CA PHE A 917 74.13 17.81 -25.88
C PHE A 917 75.37 17.86 -24.96
N TYR A 918 75.66 16.78 -24.20
CA TYR A 918 76.83 15.91 -24.34
C TYR A 918 76.93 14.88 -23.21
N SER A 919 77.36 13.69 -23.59
CA SER A 919 77.85 12.57 -22.77
C SER A 919 78.94 12.96 -21.78
N SER A 920 78.96 12.38 -20.57
CA SER A 920 80.07 11.53 -20.09
C SER A 920 79.92 11.10 -18.63
N SER A 921 80.52 9.94 -18.38
CA SER A 921 80.72 9.20 -17.14
C SER A 921 81.29 9.99 -15.95
N SER A 922 80.86 9.65 -14.74
CA SER A 922 81.71 9.10 -13.66
C SER A 922 80.98 9.14 -12.31
N ALA A 923 80.97 8.01 -11.60
CA ALA A 923 80.76 7.97 -10.16
C ALA A 923 81.93 8.69 -9.46
N PRO A 924 81.77 9.23 -8.23
CA PRO A 924 82.08 8.36 -7.07
C PRO A 924 81.35 8.70 -5.73
N THR A 925 81.26 7.65 -4.90
CA THR A 925 81.44 7.59 -3.42
C THR A 925 80.55 8.37 -2.43
N GLU A 926 79.98 7.60 -1.49
CA GLU A 926 79.52 8.03 -0.15
C GLU A 926 80.64 8.70 0.67
N PRO A 927 80.30 9.41 1.78
CA PRO A 927 80.29 8.72 3.08
C PRO A 927 79.14 9.15 4.04
N LYS A 928 78.80 8.24 4.96
CA LYS A 928 77.95 8.42 6.15
C LYS A 928 78.54 9.43 7.14
N PRO A 929 77.70 10.07 7.99
CA PRO A 929 77.77 9.84 9.45
C PRO A 929 76.37 9.75 10.09
N LEU A 930 76.08 8.79 10.96
CA LEU A 930 76.41 8.63 12.38
C LEU A 930 75.22 9.00 13.27
N VAL A 931 74.77 7.98 14.00
CA VAL A 931 73.62 7.89 14.89
C VAL A 931 73.90 8.62 16.20
N LEU A 932 72.90 9.34 16.73
CA LEU A 932 72.78 9.55 18.16
C LEU A 932 71.38 9.15 18.62
N ALA A 933 71.35 8.22 19.57
CA ALA A 933 70.16 7.64 20.18
C ALA A 933 69.64 8.54 21.32
N PHE A 934 68.32 8.57 21.49
CA PHE A 934 67.70 8.75 22.80
C PHE A 934 66.60 7.70 22.98
N VAL A 935 66.83 6.84 23.97
CA VAL A 935 65.92 5.82 24.50
C VAL A 935 65.03 6.49 25.53
N VAL A 936 63.71 6.31 25.44
CA VAL A 936 62.80 6.44 26.59
C VAL A 936 61.93 5.18 26.65
N ILE A 937 62.09 4.50 27.77
CA ILE A 937 61.40 3.28 28.21
C ILE A 937 60.01 3.67 28.75
N GLY A 938 58.99 2.89 28.42
CA GLY A 938 57.64 3.00 29.00
C GLY A 938 56.94 1.66 28.96
N LEU A 939 56.91 0.99 30.12
CA LEU A 939 56.48 -0.38 30.37
C LEU A 939 55.02 -0.69 30.05
N ALA A 940 54.80 -1.94 29.64
CA ALA A 940 53.53 -2.63 29.62
C ALA A 940 53.02 -2.95 31.04
N PHE A 941 51.70 -2.88 31.23
CA PHE A 941 51.02 -3.63 32.27
C PHE A 941 49.73 -4.24 31.71
N ARG A 942 49.54 -5.52 32.05
CA ARG A 942 48.44 -6.41 31.68
C ARG A 942 47.80 -6.89 32.99
N PHE A 943 46.50 -7.14 32.95
CA PHE A 943 45.63 -7.82 33.94
C PHE A 943 45.13 -7.03 35.15
N LEU A 944 43.85 -6.64 35.10
CA LEU A 944 42.74 -7.39 35.71
C LEU A 944 41.46 -7.17 34.92
#